data_AF-A0A7V3UIT9-F1
#
_entry.id   AF-A0A7V3UIT9-F1
#
_cell.length_a   1.000
_cell.length_b   1.000
_cell.length_c   1.000
_cell.angle_alpha   90.00
_cell.angle_beta   90.00
_cell.angle_gamma   90.00
#
_symmetry.space_group_name_H-M   'P 1'
#
loop_
_entity.id
_entity.type
_entity.pdbx_description
1 polymer ?
#
loop_
_entity_poly.entity_id
_entity_poly.type
_entity_poly.pdbx_seq_one_letter_code
_entity_poly.pdbx_strand_id
1 'polypeptide(L)'
;HARLAWKILLEKDSFGWYQILVDAHTGELLHRYNLYRFNQPEGLVFNSDPDDGAQVIQSFVGDPIASPNTWVSGTQTLGNNVQAREDLDGRNNTPGVSASNADQHFDFPFTNSYEASRCGNSQTDLSAAITNLFWMNNLMHDYLYKLGFDEPAGNFQEDNFNRGGLGNDGVMADAQDGAGLNNSIFRNNANFATPPEGRRPRMQIFLFTNPPFRCADGDFDGDIILHEYTHGLTTRLVGGPSNVSTLFGFQSGAMGEGWSDWYAASILGDPVVGEYVTGNAAVGIRSVAYNNSPLTYEDFGNRSGPSTAGAGPVFLPEVHDDGEIWATVLWDLRGALGQSLAEQLVTDSLKLMPGNPSMLDARDALLLADQNNSGGIHQSTIWSVFAKRGMGFSAESGDGDDTILFAAFDTPAAPLTPGTVLFLDDMEKGAPGWTVSGQDGNGGPALWHLSTRRSSCTGAPPCPSTSWYYGKEGSGNYNTGARNFGGLRSPTLDLTGAGGAILEFDHFLRTENFLSPTFLCCDLGFIRVSSDNFATFTQISFVFEGTNGFEHEKINLSRFAGKKIQIEFYFDTFDRINNNQEGWYIDNVKVTDIGSSGPVPTPTPTPTPSLRVIAESANYDGVGPADLAVWQPSSGTWQISPSSGGFIVQTWGILGDLPTPGDYDGDGKTDLAVWRPGEGTWYILFAAGGFEVIPWGVFGDIPVPGDYDGDNKADLAVWRPGEGTWYILFAAGGFRVQNWGVSGDVPVPADYDGDGITDMAVWRPGEGIWYVLFSSGGLAVQPWGVSGDVPAPGDYNGDGLADMTVWRPLEGNWYILSSSGGFVVQQWGISGDIPDPADFTGDQKVDITVWRPSEGNWYILSSTGGFKVQLLGAPGDVPVSGSGE
;
A
#
# COMPACT_ATOMS: atom_id res chain seq x y z
N HIS A 1 -38.46 -25.89 -18.15
CA HIS A 1 -39.52 -24.84 -18.23
C HIS A 1 -39.42 -24.17 -19.60
N ALA A 2 -40.52 -23.96 -20.31
CA ALA A 2 -40.50 -23.25 -21.60
C ALA A 2 -40.71 -21.75 -21.36
N ARG A 3 -39.89 -20.90 -21.99
CA ARG A 3 -40.03 -19.44 -21.98
C ARG A 3 -40.54 -18.95 -23.33
N LEU A 4 -41.42 -17.95 -23.33
CA LEU A 4 -41.92 -17.33 -24.55
C LEU A 4 -40.89 -16.31 -25.05
N ALA A 5 -40.52 -16.36 -26.32
CA ALA A 5 -39.48 -15.49 -26.88
C ALA A 5 -39.85 -14.99 -28.28
N TRP A 6 -39.44 -13.77 -28.59
CA TRP A 6 -39.43 -13.20 -29.94
C TRP A 6 -38.21 -13.68 -30.69
N LYS A 7 -38.42 -14.31 -31.85
CA LYS A 7 -37.34 -14.66 -32.79
C LYS A 7 -37.20 -13.54 -33.83
N ILE A 8 -36.06 -12.87 -33.81
CA ILE A 8 -35.74 -11.76 -34.71
C ILE A 8 -34.62 -12.21 -35.65
N LEU A 9 -34.76 -11.95 -36.95
CA LEU A 9 -33.70 -12.13 -37.92
C LEU A 9 -33.21 -10.74 -38.35
N LEU A 10 -31.94 -10.44 -38.10
CA LEU A 10 -31.35 -9.13 -38.33
C LEU A 10 -30.10 -9.25 -39.21
N GLU A 11 -30.20 -8.82 -40.46
CA GLU A 11 -29.03 -8.65 -41.32
C GLU A 11 -28.41 -7.28 -41.07
N LYS A 12 -27.21 -7.26 -40.48
CA LYS A 12 -26.50 -6.05 -40.07
C LYS A 12 -25.59 -5.53 -41.18
N ASP A 13 -24.83 -6.42 -41.80
CA ASP A 13 -23.81 -6.10 -42.81
C ASP A 13 -23.42 -7.36 -43.61
N SER A 14 -22.43 -7.24 -44.50
CA SER A 14 -21.94 -8.33 -45.36
C SER A 14 -21.30 -9.51 -44.61
N PHE A 15 -21.13 -9.41 -43.30
CA PHE A 15 -20.53 -10.45 -42.45
C PHE A 15 -21.47 -10.90 -41.31
N GLY A 16 -22.57 -10.20 -41.06
CA GLY A 16 -23.46 -10.43 -39.94
C GLY A 16 -24.93 -10.55 -40.33
N TRP A 17 -25.48 -11.75 -40.25
CA TRP A 17 -26.93 -11.99 -40.29
C TRP A 17 -27.37 -12.78 -39.08
N TYR A 18 -27.99 -12.16 -38.10
CA TYR A 18 -28.24 -12.77 -36.80
C TYR A 18 -29.65 -13.32 -36.65
N GLN A 19 -29.77 -14.50 -36.07
CA GLN A 19 -30.95 -14.98 -35.38
C GLN A 19 -30.84 -14.62 -33.90
N ILE A 20 -31.77 -13.80 -33.42
CA ILE A 20 -31.81 -13.28 -32.05
C ILE A 20 -33.09 -13.83 -31.39
N LEU A 21 -33.00 -14.40 -30.19
CA LEU A 21 -34.14 -14.69 -29.33
C LEU A 21 -34.16 -13.69 -28.19
N VAL A 22 -35.27 -13.01 -28.01
CA VAL A 22 -35.49 -12.04 -26.94
C VAL A 22 -36.66 -12.53 -26.10
N ASP A 23 -36.54 -12.54 -24.77
CA ASP A 23 -37.64 -12.92 -23.89
C ASP A 23 -38.83 -12.01 -24.15
N ALA A 24 -40.01 -12.62 -24.34
CA ALA A 24 -41.18 -11.89 -24.76
C ALA A 24 -41.77 -10.97 -23.67
N HIS A 25 -41.39 -11.18 -22.41
CA HIS A 25 -41.88 -10.41 -21.28
C HIS A 25 -40.86 -9.37 -20.80
N THR A 26 -39.58 -9.75 -20.72
CA THR A 26 -38.54 -8.88 -20.13
C THR A 26 -37.77 -8.07 -21.17
N GLY A 27 -37.78 -8.48 -22.45
CA GLY A 27 -36.90 -7.89 -23.46
C GLY A 27 -35.44 -8.35 -23.33
N GLU A 28 -35.15 -9.31 -22.46
CA GLU A 28 -33.82 -9.88 -22.24
C GLU A 28 -33.35 -10.67 -23.47
N LEU A 29 -32.10 -10.48 -23.89
CA LEU A 29 -31.51 -11.27 -24.96
C LEU A 29 -31.24 -12.70 -24.49
N LEU A 30 -32.05 -13.66 -24.95
CA LEU A 30 -31.93 -15.07 -24.59
C LEU A 30 -30.91 -15.82 -25.46
N HIS A 31 -30.74 -15.41 -26.72
CA HIS A 31 -29.86 -16.09 -27.67
C HIS A 31 -29.52 -15.20 -28.86
N ARG A 32 -28.30 -15.28 -29.40
CA ARG A 32 -27.90 -14.64 -30.66
C ARG A 32 -27.00 -15.58 -31.46
N TYR A 33 -27.30 -15.79 -32.73
CA TYR A 33 -26.62 -16.75 -33.62
C TYR A 33 -26.42 -16.14 -35.02
N ASN A 34 -25.19 -16.04 -35.52
CA ASN A 34 -24.93 -15.55 -36.88
C ASN A 34 -25.20 -16.67 -37.91
N LEU A 35 -25.99 -16.36 -38.93
CA LEU A 35 -26.43 -17.22 -40.02
C LEU A 35 -25.43 -17.22 -41.19
N TYR A 36 -24.52 -16.24 -41.28
CA TYR A 36 -23.52 -16.14 -42.35
C TYR A 36 -22.23 -16.89 -42.10
N ARG A 37 -21.73 -16.94 -40.86
CA ARG A 37 -20.53 -17.71 -40.51
C ARG A 37 -20.88 -18.79 -39.49
N PHE A 38 -20.55 -20.03 -39.86
CA PHE A 38 -20.76 -21.22 -39.03
C PHE A 38 -19.69 -21.43 -37.95
N ASN A 39 -18.55 -20.72 -38.00
CA ASN A 39 -17.44 -21.01 -37.11
C ASN A 39 -17.11 -19.79 -36.25
N GLN A 40 -17.39 -19.92 -34.96
CA GLN A 40 -16.81 -19.05 -33.95
C GLN A 40 -15.31 -19.34 -33.89
N PRO A 41 -14.44 -18.33 -33.75
CA PRO A 41 -13.00 -18.56 -33.71
C PRO A 41 -12.67 -19.48 -32.51
N GLU A 42 -11.73 -20.40 -32.69
CA GLU A 42 -11.29 -21.36 -31.70
C GLU A 42 -9.81 -21.73 -31.90
N GLY A 43 -9.19 -22.34 -30.89
CA GLY A 43 -7.83 -22.87 -31.03
C GLY A 43 -7.52 -23.97 -30.01
N LEU A 44 -6.50 -24.76 -30.33
CA LEU A 44 -6.04 -25.90 -29.54
C LEU A 44 -4.91 -25.44 -28.58
N VAL A 45 -5.17 -25.43 -27.27
CA VAL A 45 -4.33 -24.78 -26.25
C VAL A 45 -4.27 -25.61 -24.95
N PHE A 46 -3.35 -25.28 -24.05
CA PHE A 46 -3.30 -25.83 -22.70
C PHE A 46 -4.05 -24.91 -21.72
N ASN A 47 -4.73 -25.47 -20.73
CA ASN A 47 -5.42 -24.66 -19.72
C ASN A 47 -4.47 -24.05 -18.69
N SER A 48 -3.37 -24.75 -18.39
CA SER A 48 -2.24 -24.32 -17.57
C SER A 48 -0.97 -24.57 -18.39
N ASP A 49 -0.55 -25.84 -18.46
CA ASP A 49 0.68 -26.26 -19.13
C ASP A 49 0.61 -27.73 -19.64
N PRO A 50 1.66 -28.24 -20.32
CA PRO A 50 1.68 -29.61 -20.85
C PRO A 50 1.80 -30.76 -19.84
N ASP A 51 2.29 -30.53 -18.61
CA ASP A 51 2.39 -31.56 -17.57
C ASP A 51 1.01 -31.83 -16.92
N ASP A 52 0.08 -30.87 -17.00
CA ASP A 52 -1.28 -30.93 -16.43
C ASP A 52 -2.35 -31.55 -17.35
N GLY A 53 -2.04 -31.80 -18.61
CA GLY A 53 -2.98 -32.44 -19.51
C GLY A 53 -2.65 -32.35 -20.98
N ALA A 54 -3.56 -32.85 -21.82
CA ALA A 54 -3.48 -32.66 -23.27
C ALA A 54 -4.11 -31.32 -23.67
N GLN A 55 -3.74 -30.81 -24.85
CA GLN A 55 -4.39 -29.62 -25.39
C GLN A 55 -5.91 -29.84 -25.55
N VAL A 56 -6.66 -28.76 -25.33
CA VAL A 56 -8.11 -28.70 -25.47
C VAL A 56 -8.49 -27.59 -26.45
N ILE A 57 -9.60 -27.78 -27.17
CA ILE A 57 -10.14 -26.74 -28.05
C ILE A 57 -10.88 -25.72 -27.17
N GLN A 58 -10.46 -24.46 -27.24
CA GLN A 58 -11.06 -23.33 -26.53
C GLN A 58 -11.65 -22.32 -27.50
N SER A 59 -12.76 -21.70 -27.10
CA SER A 59 -13.40 -20.64 -27.88
C SER A 59 -12.63 -19.34 -27.76
N PHE A 60 -12.41 -18.64 -28.88
CA PHE A 60 -11.77 -17.32 -28.95
C PHE A 60 -12.80 -16.20 -29.18
N VAL A 61 -14.07 -16.46 -28.83
CA VAL A 61 -15.14 -15.46 -28.89
C VAL A 61 -14.99 -14.38 -27.83
N GLY A 62 -14.38 -14.72 -26.69
CA GLY A 62 -14.21 -13.81 -25.57
C GLY A 62 -15.48 -13.46 -24.80
N ASP A 63 -15.30 -12.74 -23.70
CA ASP A 63 -16.37 -12.13 -22.95
C ASP A 63 -17.02 -11.01 -23.78
N PRO A 64 -18.35 -10.99 -23.95
CA PRO A 64 -19.01 -10.03 -24.83
C PRO A 64 -18.94 -8.57 -24.34
N ILE A 65 -18.59 -8.33 -23.07
CA ILE A 65 -18.44 -6.98 -22.51
C ILE A 65 -17.00 -6.51 -22.69
N ALA A 66 -16.03 -7.32 -22.25
CA ALA A 66 -14.60 -7.02 -22.32
C ALA A 66 -14.08 -7.05 -23.76
N SER A 67 -14.53 -8.03 -24.54
CA SER A 67 -14.09 -8.32 -25.90
C SER A 67 -15.27 -8.32 -26.91
N PRO A 68 -15.95 -7.18 -27.13
CA PRO A 68 -17.18 -7.11 -27.93
C PRO A 68 -17.01 -7.50 -29.41
N ASN A 69 -15.76 -7.46 -29.92
CA ASN A 69 -15.40 -7.82 -31.29
C ASN A 69 -14.78 -9.21 -31.42
N THR A 70 -14.88 -10.06 -30.38
CA THR A 70 -14.08 -11.29 -30.21
C THR A 70 -12.58 -11.04 -30.10
N TRP A 71 -11.82 -12.08 -29.76
CA TRP A 71 -10.37 -11.95 -29.67
C TRP A 71 -9.70 -11.85 -31.03
N VAL A 72 -10.33 -12.33 -32.12
CA VAL A 72 -9.69 -12.47 -33.44
C VAL A 72 -10.19 -11.43 -34.43
N SER A 73 -9.30 -10.54 -34.87
CA SER A 73 -9.49 -9.62 -36.00
C SER A 73 -8.89 -10.23 -37.27
N GLY A 74 -9.74 -10.62 -38.22
CA GLY A 74 -9.28 -11.21 -39.49
C GLY A 74 -8.98 -12.71 -39.40
N THR A 75 -7.77 -13.14 -39.74
CA THR A 75 -7.39 -14.57 -39.85
C THR A 75 -6.11 -14.92 -39.09
N GLN A 76 -5.65 -14.04 -38.19
CA GLN A 76 -4.40 -14.18 -37.46
C GLN A 76 -4.65 -14.13 -35.95
N THR A 77 -3.70 -14.60 -35.14
CA THR A 77 -3.67 -14.44 -33.67
C THR A 77 -3.41 -12.97 -33.27
N LEU A 78 -4.37 -12.12 -33.63
CA LEU A 78 -4.34 -10.66 -33.53
C LEU A 78 -5.76 -10.17 -33.23
N GLY A 79 -5.92 -9.23 -32.30
CA GLY A 79 -7.19 -8.59 -32.00
C GLY A 79 -7.07 -7.27 -31.25
N ASN A 80 -8.13 -6.91 -30.53
CA ASN A 80 -8.17 -5.68 -29.75
C ASN A 80 -7.22 -5.70 -28.55
N ASN A 81 -7.05 -6.87 -27.92
CA ASN A 81 -6.36 -6.96 -26.62
C ASN A 81 -4.88 -7.27 -26.80
N VAL A 82 -4.53 -8.07 -27.81
CA VAL A 82 -3.17 -8.59 -28.01
C VAL A 82 -2.89 -8.92 -29.48
N GLN A 83 -1.64 -8.72 -29.89
CA GLN A 83 -1.03 -9.33 -31.06
C GLN A 83 0.02 -10.35 -30.60
N ALA A 84 -0.25 -11.65 -30.81
CA ALA A 84 0.73 -12.70 -30.57
C ALA A 84 1.44 -13.08 -31.87
N ARG A 85 2.77 -13.20 -31.82
CA ARG A 85 3.64 -13.47 -32.97
C ARG A 85 4.97 -14.05 -32.53
N GLU A 86 5.75 -14.57 -33.45
CA GLU A 86 7.16 -14.90 -33.18
C GLU A 86 8.05 -13.64 -33.12
N ASP A 87 9.17 -13.70 -32.39
CA ASP A 87 10.30 -12.76 -32.52
C ASP A 87 11.64 -13.54 -32.44
N LEU A 88 11.84 -14.47 -33.39
CA LEU A 88 12.99 -15.39 -33.31
C LEU A 88 14.36 -14.67 -33.38
N ASP A 89 14.42 -13.47 -33.97
CA ASP A 89 15.68 -12.71 -34.11
C ASP A 89 15.93 -11.69 -33.00
N GLY A 90 14.99 -11.55 -32.06
CA GLY A 90 15.06 -10.67 -30.89
C GLY A 90 15.16 -9.19 -31.28
N ARG A 91 14.60 -8.81 -32.44
CA ARG A 91 14.68 -7.44 -32.96
C ARG A 91 13.32 -6.77 -32.93
N ASN A 92 13.10 -6.05 -31.84
CA ASN A 92 11.86 -5.36 -31.54
C ASN A 92 11.34 -4.36 -32.60
N ASN A 93 12.18 -3.94 -33.55
CA ASN A 93 11.85 -3.04 -34.66
C ASN A 93 11.34 -3.75 -35.93
N THR A 94 11.40 -5.08 -35.98
CA THR A 94 10.90 -5.88 -37.10
C THR A 94 9.66 -6.65 -36.63
N PRO A 95 8.47 -6.41 -37.18
CA PRO A 95 7.29 -7.17 -36.78
C PRO A 95 7.44 -8.62 -37.22
N GLY A 96 7.39 -9.56 -36.27
CA GLY A 96 7.35 -10.99 -36.57
C GLY A 96 5.98 -11.48 -37.01
N VAL A 97 5.88 -12.79 -37.24
CA VAL A 97 4.72 -13.43 -37.89
C VAL A 97 3.76 -14.05 -36.87
N SER A 98 2.48 -13.65 -36.94
CA SER A 98 1.38 -14.29 -36.19
C SER A 98 0.95 -15.62 -36.82
N ALA A 99 0.48 -16.56 -35.99
CA ALA A 99 -0.17 -17.77 -36.49
C ALA A 99 -1.46 -17.39 -37.25
N SER A 100 -1.81 -18.16 -38.28
CA SER A 100 -2.92 -17.80 -39.17
C SER A 100 -3.71 -19.01 -39.66
N ASN A 101 -5.03 -18.85 -39.75
CA ASN A 101 -5.94 -19.81 -40.34
C ASN A 101 -7.15 -19.07 -40.97
N ALA A 102 -7.48 -19.38 -42.22
CA ALA A 102 -8.55 -18.71 -42.96
C ALA A 102 -9.94 -18.87 -42.33
N ASP A 103 -10.16 -19.99 -41.65
CA ASP A 103 -11.41 -20.34 -40.98
C ASP A 103 -11.44 -19.88 -39.51
N GLN A 104 -10.35 -19.27 -39.01
CA GLN A 104 -10.16 -18.88 -37.60
C GLN A 104 -10.12 -20.05 -36.61
N HIS A 105 -9.71 -21.23 -37.07
CA HIS A 105 -9.47 -22.43 -36.25
C HIS A 105 -7.97 -22.65 -36.10
N PHE A 106 -7.41 -22.27 -34.96
CA PHE A 106 -5.98 -22.30 -34.67
C PHE A 106 -5.60 -23.64 -34.00
N ASP A 107 -5.95 -24.75 -34.64
CA ASP A 107 -5.81 -26.10 -34.07
C ASP A 107 -4.43 -26.70 -34.35
N PHE A 108 -3.37 -26.05 -33.89
CA PHE A 108 -2.00 -26.51 -34.10
C PHE A 108 -1.59 -27.51 -33.01
N PRO A 109 -1.24 -28.76 -33.38
CA PRO A 109 -0.87 -29.78 -32.40
C PRO A 109 0.53 -29.54 -31.83
N PHE A 110 0.65 -29.67 -30.52
CA PHE A 110 1.92 -29.66 -29.79
C PHE A 110 2.58 -31.04 -29.84
N THR A 111 3.87 -31.07 -30.19
CA THR A 111 4.66 -32.30 -30.32
C THR A 111 5.77 -32.43 -29.27
N ASN A 112 5.97 -31.40 -28.44
CA ASN A 112 7.07 -31.27 -27.49
C ASN A 112 8.45 -31.47 -28.16
N SER A 113 8.62 -30.91 -29.36
CA SER A 113 9.81 -31.15 -30.19
C SER A 113 11.08 -30.60 -29.54
N TYR A 114 10.95 -29.51 -28.78
CA TYR A 114 12.08 -28.84 -28.16
C TYR A 114 12.72 -29.71 -27.07
N GLU A 115 11.90 -30.32 -26.21
CA GLU A 115 12.37 -31.27 -25.21
C GLU A 115 12.88 -32.56 -25.87
N ALA A 116 12.11 -33.14 -26.81
CA ALA A 116 12.47 -34.39 -27.48
C ALA A 116 13.79 -34.29 -28.26
N SER A 117 14.10 -33.11 -28.79
CA SER A 117 15.35 -32.81 -29.50
C SER A 117 16.49 -32.36 -28.58
N ARG A 118 16.28 -32.31 -27.26
CA ARG A 118 17.24 -31.82 -26.25
C ARG A 118 17.66 -30.38 -26.53
N CYS A 119 16.69 -29.47 -26.50
CA CYS A 119 16.85 -28.04 -26.71
C CYS A 119 17.23 -27.67 -28.17
N GLY A 120 16.91 -28.53 -29.15
CA GLY A 120 17.42 -28.41 -30.53
C GLY A 120 16.45 -27.88 -31.57
N ASN A 121 15.13 -28.06 -31.39
CA ASN A 121 14.09 -27.75 -32.38
C ASN A 121 12.83 -27.25 -31.68
N SER A 122 12.66 -25.93 -31.59
CA SER A 122 11.44 -25.29 -31.08
C SER A 122 10.47 -24.92 -32.20
N GLN A 123 10.95 -24.85 -33.45
CA GLN A 123 10.20 -24.32 -34.58
C GLN A 123 9.05 -25.23 -35.04
N THR A 124 9.09 -26.52 -34.70
CA THR A 124 8.00 -27.45 -35.06
C THR A 124 6.70 -27.09 -34.36
N ASP A 125 6.78 -26.59 -33.13
CA ASP A 125 5.62 -26.24 -32.29
C ASP A 125 5.30 -24.73 -32.31
N LEU A 126 5.98 -23.92 -33.15
CA LEU A 126 5.89 -22.45 -33.12
C LEU A 126 4.47 -21.90 -33.29
N SER A 127 3.66 -22.46 -34.21
CA SER A 127 2.27 -22.01 -34.36
C SER A 127 1.38 -22.39 -33.18
N ALA A 128 1.68 -23.50 -32.50
CA ALA A 128 1.00 -23.86 -31.26
C ALA A 128 1.40 -22.93 -30.11
N ALA A 129 2.70 -22.59 -30.01
CA ALA A 129 3.23 -21.62 -29.03
C ALA A 129 2.56 -20.25 -29.16
N ILE A 130 2.55 -19.66 -30.36
CA ILE A 130 1.89 -18.37 -30.64
C ILE A 130 0.39 -18.43 -30.31
N THR A 131 -0.28 -19.55 -30.59
CA THR A 131 -1.71 -19.71 -30.32
C THR A 131 -2.00 -19.82 -28.82
N ASN A 132 -1.16 -20.53 -28.06
CA ASN A 132 -1.27 -20.64 -26.61
C ASN A 132 -1.03 -19.29 -25.92
N LEU A 133 0.03 -18.57 -26.33
CA LEU A 133 0.33 -17.22 -25.86
C LEU A 133 -0.82 -16.24 -26.11
N PHE A 134 -1.42 -16.31 -27.31
CA PHE A 134 -2.59 -15.51 -27.68
C PHE A 134 -3.80 -15.81 -26.78
N TRP A 135 -4.06 -17.08 -26.51
CA TRP A 135 -5.19 -17.50 -25.67
C TRP A 135 -5.03 -17.01 -24.23
N MET A 136 -3.86 -17.24 -23.62
CA MET A 136 -3.57 -16.82 -22.23
C MET A 136 -3.65 -15.30 -22.04
N ASN A 137 -3.10 -14.51 -22.98
CA ASN A 137 -3.19 -13.04 -22.91
C ASN A 137 -4.64 -12.55 -22.96
N ASN A 138 -5.47 -13.13 -23.83
CA ASN A 138 -6.88 -12.74 -23.93
C ASN A 138 -7.72 -13.26 -22.75
N LEU A 139 -7.41 -14.45 -22.24
CA LEU A 139 -8.01 -14.99 -21.02
C LEU A 139 -7.77 -14.02 -19.86
N MET A 140 -6.53 -13.60 -19.65
CA MET A 140 -6.15 -12.68 -18.58
C MET A 140 -6.81 -11.31 -18.76
N HIS A 141 -6.82 -10.76 -19.97
CA HIS A 141 -7.54 -9.52 -20.28
C HIS A 141 -9.01 -9.59 -19.85
N ASP A 142 -9.76 -10.59 -20.31
CA ASP A 142 -11.19 -10.71 -20.01
C ASP A 142 -11.45 -11.06 -18.54
N TYR A 143 -10.50 -11.73 -17.87
CA TYR A 143 -10.55 -12.02 -16.44
C TYR A 143 -10.41 -10.74 -15.61
N LEU A 144 -9.34 -9.97 -15.84
CA LEU A 144 -9.06 -8.73 -15.12
C LEU A 144 -10.08 -7.62 -15.41
N TYR A 145 -10.67 -7.60 -16.61
CA TYR A 145 -11.76 -6.67 -16.94
C TYR A 145 -12.92 -6.81 -15.95
N LYS A 146 -13.23 -8.05 -15.51
CA LYS A 146 -14.31 -8.33 -14.53
C LYS A 146 -13.97 -7.87 -13.12
N LEU A 147 -12.68 -7.78 -12.81
CA LEU A 147 -12.17 -7.24 -11.54
C LEU A 147 -12.04 -5.71 -11.57
N GLY A 148 -12.34 -5.08 -12.71
CA GLY A 148 -12.32 -3.63 -12.88
C GLY A 148 -10.98 -3.08 -13.37
N PHE A 149 -10.17 -3.90 -14.05
CA PHE A 149 -9.11 -3.41 -14.94
C PHE A 149 -9.69 -3.18 -16.34
N ASP A 150 -10.52 -2.14 -16.43
CA ASP A 150 -11.25 -1.73 -17.63
C ASP A 150 -10.56 -0.52 -18.31
N GLU A 151 -11.23 0.07 -19.30
CA GLU A 151 -10.61 1.11 -20.12
C GLU A 151 -10.22 2.37 -19.31
N PRO A 152 -11.06 2.93 -18.42
CA PRO A 152 -10.65 4.02 -17.53
C PRO A 152 -9.52 3.66 -16.53
N ALA A 153 -9.42 2.39 -16.14
CA ALA A 153 -8.35 1.90 -15.28
C ALA A 153 -7.02 1.68 -16.02
N GLY A 154 -6.98 1.95 -17.33
CA GLY A 154 -5.79 1.84 -18.16
C GLY A 154 -5.44 0.40 -18.52
N ASN A 155 -6.44 -0.41 -18.89
CA ASN A 155 -6.24 -1.73 -19.47
C ASN A 155 -5.52 -1.67 -20.85
N PHE A 156 -5.27 -2.85 -21.43
CA PHE A 156 -4.52 -2.96 -22.69
C PHE A 156 -5.43 -3.25 -23.88
N GLN A 157 -5.75 -2.22 -24.66
CA GLN A 157 -6.66 -2.33 -25.80
C GLN A 157 -6.30 -1.41 -26.98
N GLU A 158 -6.54 -1.87 -28.21
CA GLU A 158 -6.39 -1.02 -29.40
C GLU A 158 -7.52 0.02 -29.50
N ASP A 159 -8.77 -0.40 -29.29
CA ASP A 159 -9.97 0.43 -29.27
C ASP A 159 -10.69 0.28 -27.93
N ASN A 160 -10.91 1.41 -27.24
CA ASN A 160 -11.59 1.48 -25.95
C ASN A 160 -13.11 1.70 -26.09
N PHE A 161 -13.65 1.65 -27.31
CA PHE A 161 -15.08 1.73 -27.59
C PHE A 161 -15.78 2.99 -27.05
N ASN A 162 -15.02 4.08 -26.88
CA ASN A 162 -15.44 5.32 -26.21
C ASN A 162 -15.88 5.13 -24.75
N ARG A 163 -15.31 4.17 -24.02
CA ARG A 163 -15.61 3.89 -22.59
C ARG A 163 -14.68 4.60 -21.61
N GLY A 164 -13.64 5.27 -22.08
CA GLY A 164 -12.65 5.97 -21.26
C GLY A 164 -11.23 5.53 -21.58
N GLY A 165 -10.26 6.09 -20.87
CA GLY A 165 -8.84 5.78 -21.07
C GLY A 165 -8.25 6.18 -22.43
N LEU A 166 -7.04 5.71 -22.70
CA LEU A 166 -6.26 5.90 -23.92
C LEU A 166 -5.94 4.54 -24.56
N GLY A 167 -6.63 4.21 -25.65
CA GLY A 167 -6.33 3.01 -26.44
C GLY A 167 -5.08 3.13 -27.33
N ASN A 168 -4.93 2.20 -28.27
CA ASN A 168 -3.71 1.91 -29.05
C ASN A 168 -2.60 1.26 -28.22
N ASP A 169 -2.97 0.52 -27.17
CA ASP A 169 -2.05 -0.14 -26.26
C ASP A 169 -2.36 -1.62 -26.02
N GLY A 170 -2.92 -2.29 -27.03
CA GLY A 170 -2.98 -3.76 -27.04
C GLY A 170 -1.59 -4.38 -26.90
N VAL A 171 -1.50 -5.50 -26.19
CA VAL A 171 -0.23 -6.16 -25.84
C VAL A 171 0.47 -6.68 -27.09
N MET A 172 1.78 -6.43 -27.18
CA MET A 172 2.66 -7.07 -28.16
C MET A 172 3.28 -8.30 -27.51
N ALA A 173 2.79 -9.50 -27.82
CA ALA A 173 3.24 -10.74 -27.21
C ALA A 173 4.17 -11.51 -28.18
N ASP A 174 5.45 -11.54 -27.85
CA ASP A 174 6.52 -12.08 -28.67
C ASP A 174 6.90 -13.50 -28.15
N ALA A 175 6.52 -14.51 -28.93
CA ALA A 175 6.78 -15.93 -28.69
C ALA A 175 8.17 -16.35 -29.15
N GLN A 176 8.78 -17.27 -28.41
CA GLN A 176 10.15 -17.78 -28.63
C GLN A 176 11.15 -16.66 -28.92
N ASP A 177 11.08 -15.56 -28.17
CA ASP A 177 11.87 -14.37 -28.44
C ASP A 177 13.38 -14.68 -28.35
N GLY A 178 14.12 -14.29 -29.40
CA GLY A 178 15.54 -14.54 -29.54
C GLY A 178 15.90 -16.02 -29.68
N ALA A 179 14.94 -16.92 -29.96
CA ALA A 179 15.23 -18.35 -30.14
C ALA A 179 16.19 -18.64 -31.30
N GLY A 180 16.19 -17.82 -32.35
CA GLY A 180 17.14 -17.87 -33.47
C GLY A 180 18.55 -17.38 -33.11
N LEU A 181 18.73 -16.77 -31.93
CA LEU A 181 20.02 -16.33 -31.42
C LEU A 181 20.61 -17.39 -30.49
N ASN A 182 21.91 -17.65 -30.65
CA ASN A 182 22.67 -18.48 -29.70
C ASN A 182 23.26 -17.59 -28.60
N ASN A 183 22.38 -16.94 -27.82
CA ASN A 183 22.74 -15.99 -26.78
C ASN A 183 21.93 -16.26 -25.51
N SER A 184 22.61 -16.37 -24.37
CA SER A 184 22.00 -16.72 -23.09
C SER A 184 21.09 -15.63 -22.51
N ILE A 185 21.15 -14.38 -23.00
CA ILE A 185 20.26 -13.31 -22.52
C ILE A 185 18.79 -13.52 -22.94
N PHE A 186 18.53 -14.32 -23.99
CA PHE A 186 17.19 -14.65 -24.50
C PHE A 186 16.79 -16.08 -24.14
N ARG A 187 17.22 -16.56 -22.98
CA ARG A 187 16.94 -17.90 -22.49
C ARG A 187 16.65 -17.87 -21.00
N ASN A 188 15.87 -18.84 -20.55
CA ASN A 188 15.61 -19.10 -19.14
C ASN A 188 14.99 -17.92 -18.39
N ASN A 189 14.13 -17.15 -19.07
CA ASN A 189 13.47 -16.00 -18.48
C ASN A 189 12.21 -15.63 -19.29
N ALA A 190 11.47 -14.64 -18.81
CA ALA A 190 10.47 -13.89 -19.56
C ALA A 190 10.52 -12.42 -19.07
N ASN A 191 9.75 -11.53 -19.69
CA ASN A 191 9.56 -10.17 -19.16
C ASN A 191 8.35 -9.47 -19.79
N PHE A 192 7.87 -8.45 -19.09
CA PHE A 192 6.82 -7.55 -19.56
C PHE A 192 7.21 -6.09 -19.35
N ALA A 193 7.28 -5.34 -20.45
CA ALA A 193 7.52 -3.90 -20.42
C ALA A 193 6.21 -3.12 -20.46
N THR A 194 5.93 -2.38 -19.38
CA THR A 194 4.69 -1.61 -19.23
C THR A 194 4.93 -0.10 -19.39
N PRO A 195 4.73 0.48 -20.58
CA PRO A 195 4.73 1.94 -20.72
C PRO A 195 3.41 2.54 -20.19
N PRO A 196 3.36 3.87 -20.00
CA PRO A 196 2.11 4.57 -19.66
C PRO A 196 1.01 4.29 -20.68
N GLU A 197 -0.23 4.51 -20.25
CA GLU A 197 -1.45 4.38 -21.07
C GLU A 197 -1.33 4.99 -22.47
N GLY A 198 -1.94 4.32 -23.46
CA GLY A 198 -1.90 4.71 -24.86
C GLY A 198 -0.60 4.36 -25.60
N ARG A 199 0.29 3.59 -24.97
CA ARG A 199 1.46 2.96 -25.61
C ARG A 199 1.43 1.46 -25.37
N ARG A 200 1.66 0.69 -26.44
CA ARG A 200 1.64 -0.77 -26.40
C ARG A 200 2.68 -1.33 -25.44
N PRO A 201 2.27 -2.13 -24.43
CA PRO A 201 3.22 -2.92 -23.67
C PRO A 201 3.75 -4.07 -24.53
N ARG A 202 4.84 -4.68 -24.07
CA ARG A 202 5.46 -5.82 -24.74
C ARG A 202 5.76 -6.93 -23.76
N MET A 203 5.26 -8.11 -24.05
CA MET A 203 5.57 -9.36 -23.37
C MET A 203 6.57 -10.15 -24.23
N GLN A 204 7.66 -10.62 -23.65
CA GLN A 204 8.67 -11.42 -24.34
C GLN A 204 8.83 -12.75 -23.59
N ILE A 205 8.48 -13.85 -24.24
CA ILE A 205 8.58 -15.20 -23.67
C ILE A 205 9.76 -15.93 -24.30
N PHE A 206 10.63 -16.52 -23.47
CA PHE A 206 11.84 -17.20 -23.94
C PHE A 206 11.77 -18.72 -23.82
N LEU A 207 12.69 -19.38 -24.52
CA LEU A 207 12.96 -20.80 -24.35
C LEU A 207 13.78 -21.05 -23.07
N PHE A 208 13.46 -22.14 -22.35
CA PHE A 208 14.20 -22.64 -21.19
C PHE A 208 15.12 -23.80 -21.58
N THR A 209 16.34 -23.79 -21.03
CA THR A 209 17.45 -24.65 -21.45
C THR A 209 18.14 -25.32 -20.27
N ASN A 210 18.50 -26.59 -20.47
CA ASN A 210 19.17 -27.42 -19.46
C ASN A 210 20.70 -27.28 -19.52
N PRO A 211 21.43 -27.13 -18.38
CA PRO A 211 20.98 -26.91 -16.99
C PRO A 211 20.87 -25.43 -16.58
N PRO A 212 20.11 -25.09 -15.50
CA PRO A 212 19.43 -25.99 -14.55
C PRO A 212 17.98 -26.39 -14.92
N PHE A 213 17.42 -25.83 -15.99
CA PHE A 213 16.00 -26.00 -16.35
C PHE A 213 15.73 -27.24 -17.23
N ARG A 214 14.46 -27.56 -17.43
CA ARG A 214 14.02 -28.47 -18.51
C ARG A 214 14.22 -27.77 -19.86
N CYS A 215 14.44 -28.55 -20.93
CA CYS A 215 14.31 -28.03 -22.29
C CYS A 215 12.82 -27.78 -22.56
N ALA A 216 12.33 -26.60 -22.21
CA ALA A 216 10.92 -26.24 -22.27
C ALA A 216 10.73 -24.94 -23.04
N ASP A 217 9.55 -24.77 -23.64
CA ASP A 217 9.16 -23.53 -24.30
C ASP A 217 8.18 -22.79 -23.38
N GLY A 218 8.58 -21.60 -22.91
CA GLY A 218 7.80 -20.83 -21.94
C GLY A 218 6.43 -20.40 -22.47
N ASP A 219 6.24 -20.41 -23.79
CA ASP A 219 4.96 -20.08 -24.43
C ASP A 219 3.83 -21.09 -24.12
N PHE A 220 4.18 -22.23 -23.50
CA PHE A 220 3.23 -23.23 -23.01
C PHE A 220 3.07 -23.22 -21.48
N ASP A 221 3.79 -22.37 -20.76
CA ASP A 221 3.73 -22.27 -19.31
C ASP A 221 2.74 -21.15 -18.90
N GLY A 222 1.56 -21.55 -18.44
CA GLY A 222 0.52 -20.62 -18.02
C GLY A 222 0.94 -19.72 -16.86
N ASP A 223 1.79 -20.22 -15.95
CA ASP A 223 2.24 -19.46 -14.80
C ASP A 223 3.04 -18.25 -15.27
N ILE A 224 4.01 -18.49 -16.17
CA ILE A 224 4.88 -17.45 -16.71
C ILE A 224 4.05 -16.41 -17.46
N ILE A 225 3.14 -16.82 -18.34
CA ILE A 225 2.39 -15.86 -19.17
C ILE A 225 1.48 -14.98 -18.30
N LEU A 226 0.81 -15.55 -17.30
CA LEU A 226 -0.05 -14.81 -16.38
C LEU A 226 0.76 -13.92 -15.41
N HIS A 227 1.93 -14.39 -14.95
CA HIS A 227 2.88 -13.60 -14.18
C HIS A 227 3.29 -12.35 -14.95
N GLU A 228 3.76 -12.51 -16.18
CA GLU A 228 4.20 -11.39 -17.02
C GLU A 228 3.07 -10.38 -17.29
N TYR A 229 1.86 -10.85 -17.60
CA TYR A 229 0.72 -9.94 -17.80
C TYR A 229 0.40 -9.13 -16.54
N THR A 230 0.60 -9.72 -15.36
CA THR A 230 0.31 -9.07 -14.08
C THR A 230 1.29 -7.95 -13.75
N HIS A 231 2.53 -7.98 -14.23
CA HIS A 231 3.39 -6.79 -14.20
C HIS A 231 2.76 -5.61 -14.95
N GLY A 232 2.05 -5.89 -16.04
CA GLY A 232 1.22 -4.92 -16.75
C GLY A 232 0.12 -4.33 -15.87
N LEU A 233 -0.68 -5.19 -15.24
CA LEU A 233 -1.77 -4.80 -14.33
C LEU A 233 -1.26 -3.91 -13.18
N THR A 234 -0.29 -4.41 -12.42
CA THR A 234 0.20 -3.75 -11.21
C THR A 234 0.85 -2.41 -11.52
N THR A 235 1.66 -2.34 -12.59
CA THR A 235 2.31 -1.09 -13.02
C THR A 235 1.31 -0.05 -13.56
N ARG A 236 0.19 -0.47 -14.15
CA ARG A 236 -0.86 0.47 -14.61
C ARG A 236 -1.73 0.96 -13.45
N LEU A 237 -2.01 0.14 -12.44
CA LEU A 237 -2.91 0.53 -11.36
C LEU A 237 -2.20 1.31 -10.24
N VAL A 238 -1.01 0.88 -9.81
CA VAL A 238 -0.32 1.50 -8.67
C VAL A 238 0.20 2.88 -9.04
N GLY A 239 -0.30 3.91 -8.34
CA GLY A 239 -0.04 5.33 -8.66
C GLY A 239 -0.70 5.83 -9.95
N GLY A 240 -1.59 5.03 -10.57
CA GLY A 240 -2.43 5.38 -11.70
C GLY A 240 -1.81 5.15 -13.10
N PRO A 241 -2.66 5.07 -14.15
CA PRO A 241 -2.28 4.52 -15.47
C PRO A 241 -1.28 5.36 -16.28
N SER A 242 -1.08 6.62 -15.89
CA SER A 242 -0.06 7.49 -16.48
C SER A 242 1.31 7.41 -15.79
N ASN A 243 1.39 6.87 -14.57
CA ASN A 243 2.60 6.85 -13.75
C ASN A 243 3.12 5.41 -13.56
N VAL A 244 3.98 4.97 -14.48
CA VAL A 244 4.54 3.61 -14.48
C VAL A 244 5.88 3.49 -13.75
N SER A 245 6.23 4.47 -12.92
CA SER A 245 7.50 4.51 -12.18
C SER A 245 7.35 4.26 -10.69
N THR A 246 6.41 3.39 -10.35
CA THR A 246 5.84 3.28 -9.01
C THR A 246 6.15 1.96 -8.31
N LEU A 247 6.83 1.01 -8.97
CA LEU A 247 7.18 -0.31 -8.41
C LEU A 247 8.68 -0.61 -8.59
N PHE A 248 9.54 0.34 -8.22
CA PHE A 248 11.00 0.24 -8.39
C PHE A 248 11.78 0.18 -7.08
N GLY A 249 11.13 0.46 -5.96
CA GLY A 249 11.71 0.30 -4.62
C GLY A 249 11.87 -1.15 -4.24
N PHE A 250 12.58 -1.41 -3.14
CA PHE A 250 12.85 -2.78 -2.70
C PHE A 250 11.55 -3.52 -2.33
N GLN A 251 10.68 -2.89 -1.53
CA GLN A 251 9.40 -3.50 -1.16
C GLN A 251 8.41 -3.45 -2.32
N SER A 252 8.30 -2.33 -3.02
CA SER A 252 7.32 -2.17 -4.09
C SER A 252 7.63 -3.06 -5.30
N GLY A 253 8.89 -3.20 -5.69
CA GLY A 253 9.34 -4.13 -6.73
C GLY A 253 9.13 -5.58 -6.31
N ALA A 254 9.42 -5.93 -5.05
CA ALA A 254 9.14 -7.26 -4.52
C ALA A 254 7.63 -7.59 -4.55
N MET A 255 6.78 -6.65 -4.16
CA MET A 255 5.33 -6.83 -4.31
C MET A 255 4.92 -6.95 -5.78
N GLY A 256 5.58 -6.23 -6.70
CA GLY A 256 5.43 -6.40 -8.14
C GLY A 256 5.56 -7.86 -8.58
N GLU A 257 6.65 -8.53 -8.18
CA GLU A 257 6.84 -9.97 -8.41
C GLU A 257 5.82 -10.83 -7.66
N GLY A 258 5.54 -10.49 -6.40
CA GLY A 258 4.63 -11.26 -5.54
C GLY A 258 3.17 -11.23 -5.99
N TRP A 259 2.68 -10.10 -6.50
CA TRP A 259 1.36 -10.01 -7.12
C TRP A 259 1.31 -10.85 -8.39
N SER A 260 2.36 -10.79 -9.22
CA SER A 260 2.44 -11.54 -10.47
C SER A 260 2.36 -13.05 -10.23
N ASP A 261 3.13 -13.56 -9.27
CA ASP A 261 3.04 -14.96 -8.85
C ASP A 261 1.65 -15.29 -8.29
N TRP A 262 1.12 -14.43 -7.43
CA TRP A 262 -0.15 -14.71 -6.76
C TRP A 262 -1.34 -14.72 -7.73
N TYR A 263 -1.40 -13.84 -8.72
CA TYR A 263 -2.47 -13.85 -9.72
C TYR A 263 -2.40 -15.12 -10.59
N ALA A 264 -1.21 -15.49 -11.07
CA ALA A 264 -1.00 -16.73 -11.82
C ALA A 264 -1.47 -17.94 -10.99
N ALA A 265 -0.94 -18.09 -9.77
CA ALA A 265 -1.29 -19.14 -8.83
C ALA A 265 -2.79 -19.16 -8.48
N SER A 266 -3.39 -17.99 -8.24
CA SER A 266 -4.79 -17.87 -7.83
C SER A 266 -5.75 -18.30 -8.95
N ILE A 267 -5.50 -17.82 -10.17
CA ILE A 267 -6.32 -18.07 -11.37
C ILE A 267 -6.26 -19.54 -11.78
N LEU A 268 -5.06 -20.12 -11.81
CA LEU A 268 -4.84 -21.54 -12.15
C LEU A 268 -5.24 -22.46 -11.00
N GLY A 269 -5.24 -21.95 -9.76
CA GLY A 269 -5.54 -22.72 -8.56
C GLY A 269 -4.38 -23.61 -8.10
N ASP A 270 -3.15 -23.27 -8.51
CA ASP A 270 -1.91 -23.97 -8.17
C ASP A 270 -1.02 -23.08 -7.29
N PRO A 271 -0.57 -23.53 -6.11
CA PRO A 271 0.39 -22.78 -5.27
C PRO A 271 1.86 -22.87 -5.74
N VAL A 272 2.16 -23.55 -6.83
CA VAL A 272 3.51 -23.68 -7.43
C VAL A 272 3.57 -22.81 -8.69
N VAL A 273 4.75 -22.26 -8.99
CA VAL A 273 4.99 -21.39 -10.15
C VAL A 273 6.21 -21.88 -10.92
N GLY A 274 6.05 -22.12 -12.22
CA GLY A 274 7.14 -22.49 -13.13
C GLY A 274 7.61 -23.95 -13.00
N GLU A 275 6.76 -24.83 -12.49
CA GLU A 275 7.01 -26.27 -12.38
C GLU A 275 7.27 -26.93 -13.73
N TYR A 276 6.62 -26.46 -14.80
CA TYR A 276 6.80 -27.01 -16.14
C TYR A 276 8.23 -26.74 -16.66
N VAL A 277 8.68 -25.49 -16.63
CA VAL A 277 10.02 -25.12 -17.10
C VAL A 277 11.16 -25.63 -16.21
N THR A 278 10.90 -25.83 -14.92
CA THR A 278 11.90 -26.39 -13.98
C THR A 278 11.88 -27.92 -13.94
N GLY A 279 10.75 -28.54 -14.31
CA GLY A 279 10.46 -29.94 -14.06
C GLY A 279 10.31 -30.29 -12.58
N ASN A 280 10.03 -29.30 -11.72
CA ASN A 280 9.97 -29.45 -10.27
C ASN A 280 8.59 -29.11 -9.71
N ALA A 281 7.67 -30.06 -9.76
CA ALA A 281 6.31 -29.91 -9.23
C ALA A 281 6.20 -29.70 -7.70
N ALA A 282 7.31 -29.71 -6.96
CA ALA A 282 7.26 -29.51 -5.51
C ALA A 282 7.31 -28.02 -5.11
N VAL A 283 8.09 -27.21 -5.82
CA VAL A 283 8.31 -25.79 -5.51
C VAL A 283 8.52 -24.92 -6.77
N GLY A 284 8.58 -25.51 -7.96
CA GLY A 284 8.78 -24.80 -9.21
C GLY A 284 10.11 -24.06 -9.24
N ILE A 285 10.07 -22.79 -9.64
CA ILE A 285 11.23 -21.89 -9.67
C ILE A 285 11.47 -21.17 -8.34
N ARG A 286 10.44 -21.08 -7.49
CA ARG A 286 10.48 -20.40 -6.19
C ARG A 286 11.09 -21.29 -5.12
N SER A 287 11.41 -20.70 -3.96
CA SER A 287 12.07 -21.41 -2.87
C SER A 287 11.13 -22.40 -2.15
N VAL A 288 9.82 -22.11 -2.17
CA VAL A 288 8.76 -22.88 -1.52
C VAL A 288 7.45 -22.79 -2.31
N ALA A 289 6.59 -23.81 -2.21
CA ALA A 289 5.20 -23.69 -2.66
C ALA A 289 4.40 -22.80 -1.68
N TYR A 290 3.51 -21.94 -2.18
CA TYR A 290 2.84 -20.92 -1.38
C TYR A 290 1.97 -21.44 -0.25
N ASN A 291 1.37 -22.62 -0.43
CA ASN A 291 0.59 -23.30 0.61
C ASN A 291 1.43 -23.87 1.77
N ASN A 292 2.75 -23.98 1.60
CA ASN A 292 3.69 -24.52 2.60
C ASN A 292 4.74 -23.49 3.05
N SER A 293 4.58 -22.24 2.62
CA SER A 293 5.55 -21.18 2.87
C SER A 293 5.59 -20.77 4.35
N PRO A 294 6.77 -20.79 5.01
CA PRO A 294 6.94 -20.30 6.38
C PRO A 294 7.21 -18.79 6.46
N LEU A 295 7.24 -18.11 5.31
CA LEU A 295 7.77 -16.75 5.19
C LEU A 295 6.93 -15.71 5.94
N THR A 296 7.61 -14.70 6.43
CA THR A 296 7.07 -13.56 7.17
C THR A 296 7.76 -12.26 6.75
N TYR A 297 7.21 -11.12 7.17
CA TYR A 297 7.78 -9.80 6.92
C TYR A 297 9.21 -9.65 7.49
N GLU A 298 9.55 -10.40 8.54
CA GLU A 298 10.91 -10.43 9.11
C GLU A 298 11.96 -11.07 8.18
N ASP A 299 11.53 -11.76 7.12
CA ASP A 299 12.43 -12.45 6.20
C ASP A 299 12.87 -11.54 5.04
N PHE A 300 12.31 -10.33 4.93
CA PHE A 300 12.62 -9.38 3.86
C PHE A 300 14.12 -9.05 3.82
N GLY A 301 14.73 -9.17 2.64
CA GLY A 301 16.15 -8.97 2.40
C GLY A 301 17.07 -9.94 3.14
N ASN A 302 16.55 -11.07 3.62
CA ASN A 302 17.28 -12.06 4.40
C ASN A 302 17.31 -13.47 3.76
N ARG A 303 17.12 -13.57 2.44
CA ARG A 303 16.83 -14.85 1.77
C ARG A 303 17.76 -15.23 0.62
N SER A 304 18.35 -14.28 -0.08
CA SER A 304 19.31 -14.56 -1.17
C SER A 304 20.67 -15.04 -0.64
N GLY A 305 21.12 -16.21 -1.12
CA GLY A 305 22.30 -16.91 -0.59
C GLY A 305 23.67 -16.21 -0.79
N PRO A 306 24.74 -16.75 -0.16
CA PRO A 306 26.02 -16.06 0.07
C PRO A 306 26.73 -15.58 -1.20
N SER A 307 27.18 -14.32 -1.20
CA SER A 307 28.48 -14.03 -1.81
C SER A 307 29.56 -14.79 -1.02
N THR A 308 30.43 -15.54 -1.71
CA THR A 308 31.40 -16.47 -1.10
C THR A 308 32.61 -15.76 -0.45
N ALA A 309 32.46 -14.51 -0.01
CA ALA A 309 33.53 -13.65 0.48
C ALA A 309 33.71 -13.73 2.01
N GLY A 310 33.84 -14.94 2.57
CA GLY A 310 34.43 -15.17 3.90
C GLY A 310 33.70 -14.57 5.13
N ALA A 311 32.49 -14.03 4.98
CA ALA A 311 31.73 -13.36 6.05
C ALA A 311 30.56 -14.20 6.62
N GLY A 312 30.42 -15.46 6.22
CA GLY A 312 29.12 -16.13 6.28
C GLY A 312 28.19 -15.61 5.17
N PRO A 313 26.98 -16.16 5.02
CA PRO A 313 26.03 -15.67 4.02
C PRO A 313 25.59 -14.24 4.33
N VAL A 314 25.82 -13.36 3.35
CA VAL A 314 25.23 -12.02 3.28
C VAL A 314 23.96 -12.17 2.47
N PHE A 315 22.85 -11.71 3.05
CA PHE A 315 21.54 -11.71 2.44
C PHE A 315 21.15 -10.26 2.12
N LEU A 316 20.52 -10.05 0.97
CA LEU A 316 20.17 -8.74 0.41
C LEU A 316 18.75 -8.81 -0.17
N PRO A 317 18.03 -7.68 -0.27
CA PRO A 317 16.77 -7.65 -0.99
C PRO A 317 16.93 -8.05 -2.44
N GLU A 318 16.06 -8.93 -2.88
CA GLU A 318 15.95 -9.38 -4.24
C GLU A 318 14.46 -9.55 -4.51
N VAL A 319 13.97 -8.88 -5.56
CA VAL A 319 12.53 -8.68 -5.74
C VAL A 319 11.77 -10.00 -5.90
N HIS A 320 12.37 -11.04 -6.48
CA HIS A 320 11.72 -12.33 -6.61
C HIS A 320 11.72 -13.10 -5.28
N ASP A 321 12.88 -13.16 -4.60
CA ASP A 321 13.00 -13.80 -3.29
C ASP A 321 12.04 -13.16 -2.31
N ASP A 322 12.06 -11.84 -2.16
CA ASP A 322 11.20 -11.11 -1.22
C ASP A 322 9.75 -11.05 -1.68
N GLY A 323 9.48 -11.10 -2.98
CA GLY A 323 8.14 -11.19 -3.54
C GLY A 323 7.39 -12.44 -3.08
N GLU A 324 8.09 -13.54 -2.80
CA GLU A 324 7.45 -14.73 -2.21
C GLU A 324 6.81 -14.46 -0.84
N ILE A 325 7.29 -13.46 -0.07
CA ILE A 325 6.65 -13.06 1.21
C ILE A 325 5.26 -12.49 0.92
N TRP A 326 5.17 -11.62 -0.09
CA TRP A 326 3.93 -10.97 -0.49
C TRP A 326 2.95 -11.97 -1.12
N ALA A 327 3.41 -12.81 -2.05
CA ALA A 327 2.60 -13.87 -2.64
C ALA A 327 2.07 -14.85 -1.58
N THR A 328 2.89 -15.17 -0.57
CA THR A 328 2.49 -16.03 0.56
C THR A 328 1.33 -15.43 1.37
N VAL A 329 1.41 -14.15 1.74
CA VAL A 329 0.34 -13.51 2.53
C VAL A 329 -0.96 -13.40 1.73
N LEU A 330 -0.87 -13.11 0.43
CA LEU A 330 -2.03 -13.09 -0.45
C LEU A 330 -2.61 -14.50 -0.69
N TRP A 331 -1.80 -15.55 -0.70
CA TRP A 331 -2.29 -16.93 -0.77
C TRP A 331 -3.07 -17.32 0.50
N ASP A 332 -2.57 -16.94 1.68
CA ASP A 332 -3.29 -17.09 2.95
C ASP A 332 -4.62 -16.30 2.92
N LEU A 333 -4.61 -15.07 2.36
CA LEU A 333 -5.79 -14.22 2.20
C LEU A 333 -6.85 -14.88 1.30
N ARG A 334 -6.42 -15.40 0.15
CA ARG A 334 -7.23 -16.17 -0.79
C ARG A 334 -7.88 -17.37 -0.13
N GLY A 335 -7.13 -18.10 0.70
CA GLY A 335 -7.65 -19.23 1.47
C GLY A 335 -8.71 -18.80 2.51
N ALA A 336 -8.56 -17.62 3.11
CA ALA A 336 -9.44 -17.12 4.15
C ALA A 336 -10.73 -16.48 3.61
N LEU A 337 -10.66 -15.75 2.50
CA LEU A 337 -11.79 -15.04 1.89
C LEU A 337 -12.45 -15.78 0.72
N GLY A 338 -11.74 -16.76 0.15
CA GLY A 338 -12.08 -17.36 -1.13
C GLY A 338 -11.51 -16.56 -2.31
N GLN A 339 -11.31 -17.26 -3.43
CA GLN A 339 -10.64 -16.74 -4.62
C GLN A 339 -11.22 -15.41 -5.13
N SER A 340 -12.51 -15.40 -5.51
CA SER A 340 -13.10 -14.26 -6.20
C SER A 340 -13.10 -12.98 -5.37
N LEU A 341 -13.35 -13.09 -4.06
CA LEU A 341 -13.34 -11.93 -3.18
C LEU A 341 -11.93 -11.41 -2.93
N ALA A 342 -10.95 -12.30 -2.74
CA ALA A 342 -9.57 -11.90 -2.55
C ALA A 342 -9.02 -11.19 -3.80
N GLU A 343 -9.25 -11.73 -4.99
CA GLU A 343 -8.84 -11.12 -6.27
C GLU A 343 -9.51 -9.76 -6.51
N GLN A 344 -10.79 -9.62 -6.18
CA GLN A 344 -11.48 -8.32 -6.27
C GLN A 344 -10.86 -7.28 -5.32
N LEU A 345 -10.68 -7.63 -4.04
CA LEU A 345 -10.13 -6.69 -3.06
C LEU A 345 -8.68 -6.32 -3.38
N VAL A 346 -7.86 -7.28 -3.84
CA VAL A 346 -6.48 -6.99 -4.27
C VAL A 346 -6.47 -6.11 -5.52
N THR A 347 -7.36 -6.33 -6.50
CA THR A 347 -7.42 -5.45 -7.68
C THR A 347 -7.82 -4.02 -7.31
N ASP A 348 -8.80 -3.87 -6.40
CA ASP A 348 -9.24 -2.56 -5.98
C ASP A 348 -8.23 -1.86 -5.08
N SER A 349 -7.47 -2.60 -4.26
CA SER A 349 -6.40 -2.02 -3.46
C SER A 349 -5.29 -1.43 -4.31
N LEU A 350 -4.91 -2.08 -5.42
CA LEU A 350 -3.89 -1.55 -6.34
C LEU A 350 -4.24 -0.14 -6.84
N LYS A 351 -5.54 0.17 -7.02
CA LYS A 351 -6.03 1.49 -7.47
C LYS A 351 -5.95 2.57 -6.37
N LEU A 352 -5.81 2.16 -5.11
CA LEU A 352 -5.78 3.04 -3.94
C LEU A 352 -4.36 3.30 -3.44
N MET A 353 -3.37 2.53 -3.89
CA MET A 353 -1.99 2.62 -3.42
C MET A 353 -1.27 3.87 -3.93
N PRO A 354 -0.38 4.48 -3.12
CA PRO A 354 0.56 5.49 -3.60
C PRO A 354 1.52 4.92 -4.65
N GLY A 355 2.29 5.81 -5.30
CA GLY A 355 3.48 5.39 -6.01
C GLY A 355 4.59 4.96 -5.05
N ASN A 356 5.31 3.90 -5.36
CA ASN A 356 6.34 3.27 -4.52
C ASN A 356 5.85 2.84 -3.12
N PRO A 357 4.75 2.05 -3.01
CA PRO A 357 4.20 1.65 -1.72
C PRO A 357 5.11 0.65 -0.98
N SER A 358 5.13 0.72 0.35
CA SER A 358 5.60 -0.36 1.22
C SER A 358 4.60 -1.53 1.26
N MET A 359 5.02 -2.69 1.79
CA MET A 359 4.08 -3.80 2.03
C MET A 359 2.97 -3.43 3.02
N LEU A 360 3.22 -2.49 3.94
CA LEU A 360 2.23 -1.99 4.89
C LEU A 360 1.24 -1.03 4.23
N ASP A 361 1.70 -0.14 3.32
CA ASP A 361 0.81 0.68 2.50
C ASP A 361 -0.13 -0.19 1.67
N ALA A 362 0.38 -1.28 1.11
CA ALA A 362 -0.41 -2.20 0.33
C ALA A 362 -1.44 -2.98 1.16
N ARG A 363 -1.09 -3.37 2.40
CA ARG A 363 -2.05 -3.92 3.39
C ARG A 363 -3.14 -2.90 3.69
N ASP A 364 -2.77 -1.65 3.95
CA ASP A 364 -3.71 -0.62 4.36
C ASP A 364 -4.64 -0.22 3.20
N ALA A 365 -4.12 -0.20 1.97
CA ALA A 365 -4.94 -0.08 0.76
C ALA A 365 -5.93 -1.25 0.59
N LEU A 366 -5.55 -2.47 0.98
CA LEU A 366 -6.45 -3.63 0.96
C LEU A 366 -7.57 -3.51 2.01
N LEU A 367 -7.24 -3.03 3.20
CA LEU A 367 -8.23 -2.71 4.23
C LEU A 367 -9.15 -1.59 3.73
N LEU A 368 -8.62 -0.56 3.09
CA LEU A 368 -9.43 0.51 2.50
C LEU A 368 -10.34 -0.01 1.37
N ALA A 369 -9.85 -0.93 0.54
CA ALA A 369 -10.67 -1.59 -0.49
C ALA A 369 -11.85 -2.37 0.12
N ASP A 370 -11.63 -3.12 1.21
CA ASP A 370 -12.72 -3.81 1.92
C ASP A 370 -13.70 -2.81 2.56
N GLN A 371 -13.18 -1.71 3.11
CA GLN A 371 -14.01 -0.64 3.65
C GLN A 371 -14.92 -0.05 2.57
N ASN A 372 -14.38 0.23 1.38
CA ASN A 372 -15.12 0.82 0.27
C ASN A 372 -16.13 -0.17 -0.36
N ASN A 373 -15.74 -1.43 -0.53
CA ASN A 373 -16.55 -2.41 -1.25
C ASN A 373 -17.61 -3.06 -0.38
N SER A 374 -17.31 -3.28 0.89
CA SER A 374 -18.12 -4.13 1.77
C SER A 374 -18.42 -3.49 3.12
N GLY A 375 -18.02 -2.23 3.35
CA GLY A 375 -18.18 -1.56 4.64
C GLY A 375 -17.29 -2.12 5.76
N GLY A 376 -16.20 -2.81 5.41
CA GLY A 376 -15.21 -3.29 6.37
C GLY A 376 -15.54 -4.65 7.02
N ILE A 377 -16.46 -5.43 6.45
CA ILE A 377 -16.87 -6.72 7.04
C ILE A 377 -15.77 -7.80 7.04
N HIS A 378 -14.71 -7.63 6.23
CA HIS A 378 -13.61 -8.59 6.11
C HIS A 378 -12.32 -8.14 6.82
N GLN A 379 -12.29 -6.93 7.38
CA GLN A 379 -11.17 -6.34 8.13
C GLN A 379 -10.54 -7.32 9.12
N SER A 380 -11.33 -7.99 9.97
CA SER A 380 -10.78 -8.91 10.97
C SER A 380 -10.04 -10.09 10.35
N THR A 381 -10.52 -10.56 9.20
CA THR A 381 -9.89 -11.67 8.46
C THR A 381 -8.61 -11.19 7.79
N ILE A 382 -8.64 -10.03 7.15
CA ILE A 382 -7.45 -9.41 6.53
C ILE A 382 -6.38 -9.19 7.59
N TRP A 383 -6.71 -8.53 8.70
CA TRP A 383 -5.78 -8.33 9.81
C TRP A 383 -5.22 -9.64 10.36
N SER A 384 -6.04 -10.66 10.55
CA SER A 384 -5.56 -11.96 11.05
C SER A 384 -4.56 -12.61 10.09
N VAL A 385 -4.75 -12.46 8.78
CA VAL A 385 -3.84 -13.02 7.76
C VAL A 385 -2.51 -12.27 7.75
N PHE A 386 -2.56 -10.94 7.68
CA PHE A 386 -1.36 -10.10 7.62
C PHE A 386 -0.56 -10.15 8.93
N ALA A 387 -1.23 -10.09 10.08
CA ALA A 387 -0.60 -10.23 11.39
C ALA A 387 0.13 -11.57 11.54
N LYS A 388 -0.46 -12.68 11.07
CA LYS A 388 0.21 -14.00 11.09
C LYS A 388 1.53 -14.00 10.31
N ARG A 389 1.67 -13.10 9.32
CA ARG A 389 2.85 -12.95 8.46
C ARG A 389 3.74 -11.77 8.86
N GLY A 390 3.57 -11.19 10.04
CA GLY A 390 4.44 -10.12 10.54
C GLY A 390 4.05 -8.72 10.05
N MET A 391 2.91 -8.56 9.37
CA MET A 391 2.37 -7.27 8.90
C MET A 391 1.16 -6.83 9.76
N GLY A 392 1.25 -7.05 11.06
CA GLY A 392 0.23 -6.74 12.06
C GLY A 392 0.07 -5.24 12.35
N PHE A 393 -0.87 -4.90 13.22
CA PHE A 393 -1.33 -3.53 13.44
C PHE A 393 -0.22 -2.58 13.87
N SER A 394 0.69 -3.04 14.74
CA SER A 394 1.84 -2.25 15.19
C SER A 394 3.08 -2.36 14.29
N ALA A 395 2.97 -2.95 13.10
CA ALA A 395 4.09 -3.01 12.17
C ALA A 395 4.43 -1.61 11.64
N GLU A 396 5.72 -1.29 11.50
CA GLU A 396 6.20 0.01 11.02
C GLU A 396 7.16 -0.19 9.83
N SER A 397 7.05 0.69 8.83
CA SER A 397 8.00 0.87 7.73
C SER A 397 7.87 2.31 7.22
N GLY A 398 8.97 2.89 6.77
CA GLY A 398 9.03 4.27 6.29
C GLY A 398 8.36 4.47 4.92
N ASP A 399 8.82 3.73 3.91
CA ASP A 399 8.31 3.78 2.53
C ASP A 399 8.64 2.49 1.74
N GLY A 400 8.39 2.48 0.43
CA GLY A 400 8.69 1.34 -0.45
C GLY A 400 10.18 1.06 -0.69
N ASP A 401 11.07 1.98 -0.33
CA ASP A 401 12.53 1.83 -0.38
C ASP A 401 13.12 1.39 0.97
N ASP A 402 12.33 1.53 2.04
CA ASP A 402 12.72 1.11 3.37
C ASP A 402 13.00 -0.40 3.44
N THR A 403 14.00 -0.71 4.24
CA THR A 403 14.59 -2.02 4.39
C THR A 403 14.80 -2.42 5.85
N ILE A 404 14.58 -1.48 6.77
CA ILE A 404 14.58 -1.72 8.21
C ILE A 404 13.13 -1.83 8.64
N LEU A 405 12.65 -3.06 8.74
CA LEU A 405 11.23 -3.32 8.90
C LEU A 405 10.92 -3.68 10.36
N PHE A 406 9.89 -3.05 10.91
CA PHE A 406 9.33 -3.47 12.19
C PHE A 406 8.15 -4.39 11.95
N ALA A 407 8.41 -5.70 11.95
CA ALA A 407 7.34 -6.68 11.88
C ALA A 407 6.50 -6.70 13.16
N ALA A 408 5.20 -6.93 13.03
CA ALA A 408 4.31 -7.14 14.17
C ALA A 408 3.28 -8.23 13.88
N PHE A 409 2.80 -8.89 14.94
CA PHE A 409 1.89 -10.03 14.83
C PHE A 409 0.56 -9.79 15.56
N ASP A 410 0.30 -8.55 15.96
CA ASP A 410 -0.94 -8.10 16.57
C ASP A 410 -1.98 -7.77 15.51
N THR A 411 -3.25 -7.88 15.89
CA THR A 411 -4.39 -7.34 15.13
C THR A 411 -4.90 -6.10 15.87
N PRO A 412 -5.78 -5.26 15.28
CA PRO A 412 -6.41 -4.12 15.95
C PRO A 412 -7.35 -4.57 17.08
N ALA A 413 -6.74 -5.05 18.16
CA ALA A 413 -7.26 -5.47 19.46
C ALA A 413 -6.18 -6.37 20.11
N ALA A 414 -4.96 -5.86 20.24
CA ALA A 414 -4.00 -6.27 21.26
C ALA A 414 -2.99 -5.13 21.46
N PRO A 415 -3.30 -4.13 22.31
CA PRO A 415 -2.27 -3.22 22.79
C PRO A 415 -1.26 -4.05 23.58
N LEU A 416 0.00 -4.04 23.14
CA LEU A 416 1.10 -4.47 23.98
C LEU A 416 1.23 -3.44 25.11
N THR A 417 1.25 -3.93 26.35
CA THR A 417 1.43 -3.09 27.54
C THR A 417 2.79 -2.40 27.51
N PRO A 418 2.92 -1.15 28.02
CA PRO A 418 4.21 -0.49 28.17
C PRO A 418 5.14 -1.38 29.00
N GLY A 419 6.17 -1.92 28.36
CA GLY A 419 6.99 -2.92 29.02
C GLY A 419 8.16 -2.35 29.77
N THR A 420 8.77 -3.24 30.54
CA THR A 420 9.92 -2.94 31.37
C THR A 420 11.15 -2.80 30.48
N VAL A 421 11.96 -1.76 30.70
CA VAL A 421 13.27 -1.63 30.05
C VAL A 421 14.16 -2.77 30.52
N LEU A 422 14.49 -3.69 29.60
CA LEU A 422 15.35 -4.85 29.83
C LEU A 422 16.84 -4.49 29.72
N PHE A 423 17.15 -3.50 28.88
CA PHE A 423 18.50 -2.99 28.68
C PHE A 423 18.46 -1.53 28.25
N LEU A 424 19.42 -0.74 28.71
CA LEU A 424 19.61 0.65 28.30
C LEU A 424 21.10 0.99 28.43
N ASP A 425 21.67 1.52 27.35
CA ASP A 425 23.02 2.08 27.33
C ASP A 425 23.02 3.37 26.49
N ASP A 426 23.30 4.48 27.16
CA ASP A 426 23.38 5.83 26.61
C ASP A 426 24.77 6.14 26.04
N MET A 427 25.69 5.16 26.06
CA MET A 427 27.08 5.26 25.59
C MET A 427 27.98 6.28 26.30
N GLU A 428 27.47 6.97 27.33
CA GLU A 428 28.19 8.02 28.07
C GLU A 428 29.05 7.50 29.23
N LYS A 429 28.81 6.27 29.70
CA LYS A 429 29.49 5.68 30.87
C LYS A 429 30.65 4.74 30.51
N GLY A 430 31.08 4.74 29.25
CA GLY A 430 32.13 3.87 28.70
C GLY A 430 31.55 2.59 28.07
N ALA A 431 32.38 1.55 27.89
CA ALA A 431 32.03 0.31 27.19
C ALA A 431 31.81 -0.93 28.10
N PRO A 432 31.06 -0.88 29.22
CA PRO A 432 30.99 -2.02 30.13
C PRO A 432 30.23 -3.20 29.49
N GLY A 433 30.98 -4.20 29.03
CA GLY A 433 30.44 -5.47 28.52
C GLY A 433 30.26 -5.55 27.00
N TRP A 434 30.48 -4.45 26.27
CA TRP A 434 30.55 -4.45 24.81
C TRP A 434 31.85 -5.10 24.33
N THR A 435 31.79 -5.84 23.23
CA THR A 435 32.97 -6.49 22.64
C THR A 435 33.05 -6.24 21.15
N VAL A 436 34.27 -6.12 20.63
CA VAL A 436 34.53 -5.90 19.20
C VAL A 436 35.09 -7.17 18.58
N SER A 437 34.61 -7.51 17.39
CA SER A 437 35.10 -8.61 16.55
C SER A 437 35.41 -8.12 15.13
N GLY A 438 36.21 -8.86 14.37
CA GLY A 438 36.61 -8.49 13.00
C GLY A 438 38.03 -7.92 12.90
N GLN A 439 38.36 -7.36 11.74
CA GLN A 439 39.72 -6.92 11.40
C GLN A 439 39.75 -5.73 10.42
N ASP A 440 40.83 -4.96 10.46
CA ASP A 440 41.06 -3.77 9.61
C ASP A 440 41.62 -4.09 8.21
N GLY A 441 41.78 -5.37 7.86
CA GLY A 441 42.38 -5.82 6.60
C GLY A 441 43.91 -5.76 6.56
N ASN A 442 44.57 -5.22 7.58
CA ASN A 442 46.03 -5.07 7.69
C ASN A 442 46.63 -5.82 8.90
N GLY A 443 45.85 -6.72 9.51
CA GLY A 443 46.26 -7.53 10.67
C GLY A 443 46.00 -6.86 12.02
N GLY A 444 45.29 -5.73 12.05
CA GLY A 444 44.76 -5.06 13.24
C GLY A 444 43.29 -5.40 13.50
N PRO A 445 42.75 -5.00 14.68
CA PRO A 445 41.35 -5.22 15.04
C PRO A 445 40.41 -4.36 14.17
N ALA A 446 39.11 -4.71 14.16
CA ALA A 446 38.08 -3.89 13.54
C ALA A 446 38.03 -2.46 14.11
N LEU A 447 37.41 -1.55 13.35
CA LEU A 447 37.47 -0.11 13.60
C LEU A 447 36.46 0.41 14.64
N TRP A 448 35.70 -0.45 15.31
CA TRP A 448 34.78 -0.04 16.38
C TRP A 448 35.52 0.50 17.62
N HIS A 449 35.21 1.74 18.02
CA HIS A 449 35.69 2.37 19.25
C HIS A 449 34.74 3.47 19.72
N LEU A 450 34.83 3.89 20.99
CA LEU A 450 34.09 5.06 21.48
C LEU A 450 34.71 6.34 20.91
N SER A 451 33.88 7.24 20.41
CA SER A 451 34.27 8.48 19.76
C SER A 451 33.50 9.67 20.31
N THR A 452 34.10 10.86 20.22
CA THR A 452 33.46 12.16 20.54
C THR A 452 33.16 12.97 19.27
N ARG A 453 33.34 12.37 18.08
CA ARG A 453 33.13 13.05 16.80
C ARG A 453 31.67 13.37 16.53
N ARG A 454 30.78 12.48 16.96
CA ARG A 454 29.32 12.57 16.82
C ARG A 454 28.66 11.88 18.00
N SER A 455 27.50 12.36 18.41
CA SER A 455 26.60 11.75 19.38
C SER A 455 25.17 12.22 19.08
N SER A 456 24.18 11.44 19.47
CA SER A 456 22.77 11.80 19.33
C SER A 456 22.33 12.68 20.51
N CYS A 457 21.71 13.84 20.24
CA CYS A 457 21.17 14.72 21.29
C CYS A 457 19.64 14.68 21.30
N THR A 458 19.08 13.57 21.74
CA THR A 458 17.64 13.35 21.94
C THR A 458 17.27 13.61 23.40
N GLY A 459 17.47 14.84 23.91
CA GLY A 459 17.11 15.19 25.29
C GLY A 459 17.62 16.55 25.82
N ALA A 460 17.12 16.94 27.00
CA ALA A 460 17.47 18.21 27.65
C ALA A 460 18.96 18.27 28.07
N PRO A 461 19.63 19.44 27.98
CA PRO A 461 21.07 19.57 28.23
C PRO A 461 21.55 19.09 29.62
N PRO A 462 22.82 18.64 29.74
CA PRO A 462 23.85 18.64 28.70
C PRO A 462 23.71 17.46 27.71
N CYS A 463 23.87 17.74 26.42
CA CYS A 463 23.86 16.72 25.37
C CYS A 463 24.92 15.63 25.63
N PRO A 464 24.63 14.36 25.29
CA PRO A 464 25.61 13.27 25.24
C PRO A 464 26.85 13.67 24.45
N SER A 465 28.02 13.15 24.84
CA SER A 465 29.33 13.53 24.32
C SER A 465 30.05 12.40 23.57
N THR A 466 29.52 11.19 23.60
CA THR A 466 30.17 9.98 23.09
C THR A 466 29.21 9.01 22.42
N SER A 467 29.64 8.41 21.31
CA SER A 467 28.95 7.30 20.65
C SER A 467 29.95 6.21 20.25
N TRP A 468 29.48 5.01 19.90
CA TRP A 468 30.34 4.05 19.20
C TRP A 468 30.55 4.50 17.75
N TYR A 469 31.75 4.28 17.22
CA TYR A 469 32.14 4.67 15.87
C TYR A 469 32.93 3.55 15.18
N TYR A 470 32.49 3.17 13.98
CA TYR A 470 33.26 2.37 13.04
C TYR A 470 33.99 3.27 12.06
N GLY A 471 35.28 3.54 12.32
CA GLY A 471 36.14 4.29 11.42
C GLY A 471 37.45 4.70 12.09
N LYS A 472 38.16 5.68 11.55
CA LYS A 472 39.44 6.16 12.11
C LYS A 472 39.34 7.61 12.54
N GLU A 473 39.65 7.89 13.79
CA GLU A 473 39.68 9.26 14.34
C GLU A 473 40.50 10.25 13.50
N GLY A 474 41.70 9.83 13.07
CA GLY A 474 42.64 10.72 12.39
C GLY A 474 42.19 11.15 10.98
N SER A 475 41.46 10.31 10.26
CA SER A 475 40.98 10.61 8.90
C SER A 475 39.48 10.85 8.80
N GLY A 476 38.71 10.49 9.83
CA GLY A 476 37.25 10.55 9.80
C GLY A 476 36.62 9.62 8.78
N ASN A 477 37.26 8.49 8.47
CA ASN A 477 36.74 7.50 7.54
C ASN A 477 37.25 6.09 7.87
N TYR A 478 36.65 5.07 7.24
CA TYR A 478 37.03 3.65 7.42
C TYR A 478 38.03 3.14 6.36
N ASN A 479 38.71 4.02 5.62
CA ASN A 479 39.66 3.59 4.59
C ASN A 479 41.00 3.11 5.16
N THR A 480 41.22 1.79 5.21
CA THR A 480 42.50 1.20 5.63
C THR A 480 43.41 0.83 4.45
N GLY A 481 42.96 1.06 3.21
CA GLY A 481 43.61 0.58 1.98
C GLY A 481 43.32 -0.89 1.64
N ALA A 482 42.51 -1.57 2.46
CA ALA A 482 42.07 -2.94 2.29
C ALA A 482 40.60 -3.09 2.73
N ARG A 483 39.97 -4.20 2.34
CA ARG A 483 38.65 -4.57 2.88
C ARG A 483 38.77 -4.74 4.39
N ASN A 484 37.86 -4.13 5.14
CA ASN A 484 37.78 -4.25 6.58
C ASN A 484 36.34 -4.51 7.01
N PHE A 485 36.18 -5.19 8.13
CA PHE A 485 34.87 -5.54 8.67
C PHE A 485 34.93 -5.78 10.17
N GLY A 486 33.80 -5.64 10.86
CA GLY A 486 33.69 -6.03 12.25
C GLY A 486 32.37 -5.76 12.92
N GLY A 487 32.14 -6.50 14.01
CA GLY A 487 30.94 -6.43 14.82
C GLY A 487 31.17 -5.79 16.18
N LEU A 488 30.30 -4.86 16.56
CA LEU A 488 30.12 -4.34 17.92
C LEU A 488 29.02 -5.15 18.60
N ARG A 489 29.38 -5.96 19.59
CA ARG A 489 28.47 -6.90 20.26
C ARG A 489 28.06 -6.40 21.64
N SER A 490 26.77 -6.43 21.91
CA SER A 490 26.18 -6.08 23.20
C SER A 490 26.65 -7.02 24.32
N PRO A 491 26.47 -6.67 25.60
CA PRO A 491 26.42 -7.66 26.68
C PRO A 491 25.32 -8.71 26.42
N THR A 492 25.34 -9.83 27.16
CA THR A 492 24.24 -10.81 27.11
C THR A 492 22.94 -10.18 27.62
N LEU A 493 21.91 -10.19 26.78
CA LEU A 493 20.56 -9.73 27.10
C LEU A 493 19.68 -10.94 27.48
N ASP A 494 18.95 -10.85 28.57
CA ASP A 494 18.13 -11.95 29.08
C ASP A 494 16.64 -11.71 28.76
N LEU A 495 16.14 -12.33 27.69
CA LEU A 495 14.73 -12.27 27.30
C LEU A 495 13.93 -13.48 27.83
N THR A 496 14.48 -14.28 28.76
CA THR A 496 13.83 -15.53 29.21
C THR A 496 12.50 -15.33 29.92
N GLY A 497 12.26 -14.13 30.48
CA GLY A 497 10.99 -13.74 31.09
C GLY A 497 10.09 -12.86 30.22
N ALA A 498 10.56 -12.46 29.04
CA ALA A 498 9.85 -11.54 28.15
C ALA A 498 8.85 -12.29 27.26
N GLY A 499 7.68 -11.70 27.02
CA GLY A 499 6.69 -12.24 26.06
C GLY A 499 6.92 -11.77 24.62
N GLY A 500 7.73 -10.72 24.47
CA GLY A 500 8.23 -10.11 23.24
C GLY A 500 9.29 -9.08 23.62
N ALA A 501 10.06 -8.55 22.66
CA ALA A 501 11.00 -7.47 22.94
C ALA A 501 11.20 -6.56 21.72
N ILE A 502 11.54 -5.30 21.96
CA ILE A 502 11.90 -4.31 20.93
C ILE A 502 13.31 -3.78 21.23
N LEU A 503 14.15 -3.70 20.21
CA LEU A 503 15.41 -2.95 20.21
C LEU A 503 15.16 -1.55 19.62
N GLU A 504 15.63 -0.52 20.31
CA GLU A 504 15.62 0.87 19.86
C GLU A 504 17.07 1.40 19.92
N PHE A 505 17.51 2.19 18.94
CA PHE A 505 18.85 2.82 18.96
C PHE A 505 18.91 4.02 18.02
N ASP A 506 19.82 4.96 18.30
CA ASP A 506 20.12 6.04 17.37
C ASP A 506 21.36 5.68 16.54
N HIS A 507 21.37 5.97 15.24
CA HIS A 507 22.56 5.77 14.41
C HIS A 507 22.78 6.85 13.35
N PHE A 508 24.03 6.98 12.91
CA PHE A 508 24.40 7.74 11.72
C PHE A 508 25.26 6.87 10.82
N LEU A 509 24.92 6.73 9.55
CA LEU A 509 25.68 5.92 8.60
C LEU A 509 26.04 6.73 7.36
N ARG A 510 27.31 6.68 6.94
CA ARG A 510 27.75 7.17 5.62
C ARG A 510 28.68 6.15 4.96
N THR A 511 28.22 5.60 3.85
CA THR A 511 28.89 4.60 3.02
C THR A 511 29.03 5.11 1.59
N GLU A 512 29.62 4.31 0.69
CA GLU A 512 29.68 4.68 -0.73
C GLU A 512 28.29 4.68 -1.37
N ASN A 513 28.02 5.66 -2.25
CA ASN A 513 26.70 5.81 -2.87
C ASN A 513 26.38 4.63 -3.79
N PHE A 514 25.12 4.20 -3.73
CA PHE A 514 24.55 3.20 -4.62
C PHE A 514 24.56 3.67 -6.08
N LEU A 515 25.03 2.83 -7.02
CA LEU A 515 25.08 3.16 -8.45
C LEU A 515 24.04 2.41 -9.31
N SER A 516 23.31 1.41 -8.79
CA SER A 516 22.22 0.72 -9.50
C SER A 516 21.53 -0.37 -8.65
N PRO A 517 20.19 -0.58 -8.76
CA PRO A 517 19.47 -1.72 -8.17
C PRO A 517 20.02 -3.11 -8.56
N THR A 518 20.82 -3.17 -9.63
CA THR A 518 21.30 -4.42 -10.23
C THR A 518 22.80 -4.69 -10.03
N PHE A 519 23.55 -3.82 -9.35
CA PHE A 519 24.99 -4.03 -9.11
C PHE A 519 25.40 -3.69 -7.67
N LEU A 520 25.94 -4.71 -6.98
CA LEU A 520 26.46 -4.63 -5.62
C LEU A 520 27.84 -3.97 -5.57
N CYS A 521 27.87 -2.70 -5.19
CA CYS A 521 29.10 -1.95 -4.91
C CYS A 521 28.95 -1.08 -3.65
N CYS A 522 28.56 -1.65 -2.50
CA CYS A 522 28.45 -0.85 -1.28
C CYS A 522 29.00 -1.53 -0.03
N ASP A 523 29.61 -0.70 0.82
CA ASP A 523 29.90 -0.98 2.23
C ASP A 523 28.59 -1.01 3.02
N LEU A 524 28.37 -2.00 3.90
CA LEU A 524 27.06 -2.23 4.54
C LEU A 524 27.13 -2.37 6.06
N GLY A 525 26.10 -1.83 6.73
CA GLY A 525 25.78 -2.10 8.12
C GLY A 525 24.69 -3.18 8.25
N PHE A 526 24.83 -4.04 9.26
CA PHE A 526 23.90 -5.12 9.57
C PHE A 526 23.60 -5.18 11.06
N ILE A 527 22.37 -5.53 11.41
CA ILE A 527 22.00 -5.94 12.76
C ILE A 527 21.86 -7.45 12.78
N ARG A 528 22.61 -8.09 13.67
CA ARG A 528 22.59 -9.54 13.83
C ARG A 528 22.27 -9.91 15.27
N VAL A 529 21.60 -11.03 15.46
CA VAL A 529 21.29 -11.56 16.78
C VAL A 529 21.75 -13.00 16.88
N SER A 530 22.45 -13.30 17.96
CA SER A 530 22.70 -14.67 18.38
C SER A 530 21.73 -15.07 19.48
N SER A 531 21.19 -16.28 19.40
CA SER A 531 20.33 -16.87 20.44
C SER A 531 20.74 -18.30 20.83
N ASP A 532 21.91 -18.76 20.37
CA ASP A 532 22.39 -20.14 20.44
C ASP A 532 23.67 -20.27 21.28
N ASN A 533 23.74 -19.54 22.40
CA ASN A 533 24.96 -19.35 23.21
C ASN A 533 26.11 -18.66 22.45
N PHE A 534 25.78 -17.70 21.57
CA PHE A 534 26.76 -16.87 20.86
C PHE A 534 27.61 -17.66 19.86
N ALA A 535 27.09 -18.81 19.39
CA ALA A 535 27.77 -19.68 18.44
C ALA A 535 27.59 -19.18 17.00
N THR A 536 26.38 -18.73 16.67
CA THR A 536 26.05 -18.15 15.36
C THR A 536 25.28 -16.84 15.52
N PHE A 537 25.48 -15.93 14.58
CA PHE A 537 24.77 -14.66 14.49
C PHE A 537 23.92 -14.67 13.22
N THR A 538 22.61 -14.49 13.40
CA THR A 538 21.64 -14.42 12.30
C THR A 538 21.37 -12.95 11.99
N GLN A 539 21.48 -12.55 10.72
CA GLN A 539 21.06 -11.23 10.28
C GLN A 539 19.57 -11.06 10.49
N ILE A 540 19.17 -9.92 11.06
CA ILE A 540 17.77 -9.60 11.35
C ILE A 540 17.35 -8.27 10.74
N SER A 541 18.32 -7.44 10.32
CA SER A 541 18.14 -6.20 9.59
C SER A 541 19.45 -5.86 8.88
N PHE A 542 19.37 -5.10 7.81
CA PHE A 542 20.51 -4.44 7.15
C PHE A 542 20.20 -2.95 7.04
N VAL A 543 21.23 -2.15 6.79
CA VAL A 543 21.14 -0.69 6.73
C VAL A 543 21.90 -0.24 5.48
N PHE A 544 21.17 0.16 4.43
CA PHE A 544 21.76 0.59 3.15
C PHE A 544 21.96 2.10 3.06
N GLU A 545 21.10 2.89 3.69
CA GLU A 545 21.01 4.30 3.37
C GLU A 545 22.01 5.14 4.17
N GLY A 546 22.62 6.09 3.47
CA GLY A 546 23.44 7.10 4.10
C GLY A 546 22.55 8.12 4.79
N THR A 547 22.57 8.17 6.11
CA THR A 547 21.68 9.01 6.89
C THR A 547 22.03 10.50 6.76
N ASN A 548 21.00 11.37 6.78
CA ASN A 548 21.19 12.83 6.73
C ASN A 548 21.49 13.43 8.11
N GLY A 549 21.27 12.65 9.16
CA GLY A 549 21.58 12.97 10.55
C GLY A 549 21.66 11.70 11.38
N PHE A 550 21.60 11.85 12.71
CA PHE A 550 21.25 10.70 13.53
C PHE A 550 19.77 10.39 13.30
N GLU A 551 19.48 9.13 12.98
CA GLU A 551 18.14 8.60 12.81
C GLU A 551 17.86 7.62 13.96
N HIS A 552 16.59 7.50 14.34
CA HIS A 552 16.15 6.65 15.44
C HIS A 552 15.51 5.38 14.89
N GLU A 553 16.05 4.23 15.26
CA GLU A 553 15.70 2.94 14.68
C GLU A 553 15.03 2.01 15.68
N LYS A 554 14.07 1.22 15.18
CA LYS A 554 13.37 0.19 15.96
C LYS A 554 13.40 -1.16 15.27
N ILE A 555 13.68 -2.21 16.03
CA ILE A 555 13.71 -3.60 15.52
C ILE A 555 12.97 -4.53 16.46
N ASN A 556 12.05 -5.33 15.91
CA ASN A 556 11.33 -6.34 16.70
C ASN A 556 12.24 -7.54 17.01
N LEU A 557 12.39 -7.84 18.30
CA LEU A 557 13.17 -8.99 18.82
C LEU A 557 12.28 -10.11 19.35
N SER A 558 10.96 -10.04 19.18
CA SER A 558 10.00 -10.92 19.84
C SER A 558 10.15 -12.40 19.46
N ARG A 559 10.67 -12.71 18.26
CA ARG A 559 11.04 -14.10 17.89
C ARG A 559 12.14 -14.72 18.76
N PHE A 560 12.85 -13.90 19.53
CA PHE A 560 13.86 -14.31 20.49
C PHE A 560 13.37 -14.27 21.94
N ALA A 561 12.10 -13.94 22.17
CA ALA A 561 11.46 -14.07 23.48
C ALA A 561 11.68 -15.48 24.06
N GLY A 562 11.90 -15.55 25.38
CA GLY A 562 12.23 -16.81 26.05
C GLY A 562 13.70 -17.24 25.91
N LYS A 563 14.56 -16.49 25.22
CA LYS A 563 15.99 -16.83 25.01
C LYS A 563 16.93 -15.80 25.64
N LYS A 564 18.19 -16.18 25.81
CA LYS A 564 19.29 -15.23 26.06
C LYS A 564 19.92 -14.88 24.72
N ILE A 565 20.13 -13.60 24.47
CA ILE A 565 20.65 -13.12 23.19
C ILE A 565 21.85 -12.20 23.31
N GLN A 566 22.53 -11.99 22.18
CA GLN A 566 23.51 -10.93 21.98
C GLN A 566 23.20 -10.25 20.65
N ILE A 567 23.18 -8.92 20.65
CA ILE A 567 22.99 -8.09 19.46
C ILE A 567 24.38 -7.71 18.93
N GLU A 568 24.56 -7.75 17.61
CA GLU A 568 25.79 -7.33 16.93
C GLU A 568 25.45 -6.29 15.84
N PHE A 569 26.03 -5.10 15.98
CA PHE A 569 26.10 -4.09 14.91
C PHE A 569 27.34 -4.41 14.06
N TYR A 570 27.14 -5.01 12.89
CA TYR A 570 28.21 -5.51 12.03
C TYR A 570 28.38 -4.62 10.81
N PHE A 571 29.61 -4.15 10.54
CA PHE A 571 29.93 -3.37 9.36
C PHE A 571 30.92 -4.13 8.47
N ASP A 572 30.73 -4.13 7.16
CA ASP A 572 31.63 -4.76 6.19
C ASP A 572 31.79 -3.89 4.95
N THR A 573 33.04 -3.65 4.55
CA THR A 573 33.31 -2.83 3.38
C THR A 573 33.14 -3.56 2.06
N PHE A 574 32.98 -4.89 2.06
CA PHE A 574 32.92 -5.80 0.89
C PHE A 574 34.15 -5.82 -0.01
N ASP A 575 34.74 -4.67 -0.31
CA ASP A 575 35.98 -4.49 -1.01
C ASP A 575 36.81 -3.33 -0.40
N ARG A 576 37.75 -2.79 -1.18
CA ARG A 576 38.75 -1.79 -0.79
C ARG A 576 38.58 -0.45 -1.53
N ILE A 577 37.52 -0.31 -2.31
CA ILE A 577 37.26 0.77 -3.24
C ILE A 577 36.31 1.76 -2.54
N ASN A 578 36.58 3.07 -2.69
CA ASN A 578 35.75 4.16 -2.16
C ASN A 578 35.49 4.20 -0.64
N ASN A 579 36.25 3.50 0.19
CA ASN A 579 36.11 3.50 1.67
C ASN A 579 36.40 4.85 2.38
N ASN A 580 36.47 5.98 1.65
CA ASN A 580 36.76 7.32 2.18
C ASN A 580 35.55 7.98 2.88
N GLN A 581 34.51 7.23 3.17
CA GLN A 581 33.27 7.73 3.77
C GLN A 581 33.32 7.65 5.30
N GLU A 582 32.42 8.38 5.96
CA GLU A 582 32.53 8.61 7.40
C GLU A 582 32.42 7.32 8.21
N GLY A 583 31.58 6.36 7.81
CA GLY A 583 31.34 5.10 8.51
C GLY A 583 30.07 5.15 9.36
N TRP A 584 30.03 4.35 10.43
CA TRP A 584 28.81 4.12 11.21
C TRP A 584 28.99 4.55 12.67
N TYR A 585 28.02 5.31 13.19
CA TYR A 585 27.91 5.64 14.61
C TYR A 585 26.66 5.01 15.22
N ILE A 586 26.77 4.48 16.44
CA ILE A 586 25.67 3.88 17.22
C ILE A 586 25.59 4.56 18.59
N ASP A 587 24.37 4.92 18.99
CA ASP A 587 24.07 5.63 20.24
C ASP A 587 22.70 5.19 20.83
N ASN A 588 22.43 5.54 22.09
CA ASN A 588 21.13 5.36 22.77
C ASN A 588 20.47 3.98 22.60
N VAL A 589 21.21 2.90 22.82
CA VAL A 589 20.70 1.52 22.64
C VAL A 589 19.81 1.12 23.81
N LYS A 590 18.56 0.77 23.51
CA LYS A 590 17.54 0.38 24.47
C LYS A 590 16.86 -0.91 24.03
N VAL A 591 16.56 -1.81 24.97
CA VAL A 591 15.72 -2.99 24.73
C VAL A 591 14.59 -3.00 25.74
N THR A 592 13.36 -3.08 25.26
CA THR A 592 12.13 -3.02 26.06
C THR A 592 11.35 -4.33 25.90
N ASP A 593 10.89 -4.92 27.01
CA ASP A 593 9.90 -6.02 26.97
C ASP A 593 8.58 -5.48 26.39
N ILE A 594 7.74 -6.31 25.79
CA ILE A 594 6.40 -5.90 25.33
C ILE A 594 5.29 -6.87 25.78
N GLY A 595 5.59 -7.93 26.55
CA GLY A 595 4.61 -8.85 27.14
C GLY A 595 4.04 -9.90 26.16
N SER A 596 3.31 -10.91 26.68
CA SER A 596 2.76 -12.03 25.88
C SER A 596 1.27 -11.85 25.54
N SER A 597 0.86 -12.17 24.32
CA SER A 597 -0.54 -12.20 23.88
C SER A 597 -1.34 -13.32 24.57
N GLY A 598 -2.50 -12.98 25.15
CA GLY A 598 -3.47 -13.93 25.72
C GLY A 598 -4.55 -14.35 24.71
N PRO A 599 -5.33 -15.43 24.96
CA PRO A 599 -6.40 -15.84 24.06
C PRO A 599 -7.67 -14.98 24.19
N VAL A 600 -8.22 -14.72 23.00
CA VAL A 600 -9.47 -14.05 22.58
C VAL A 600 -10.65 -14.03 23.56
N PRO A 601 -11.27 -12.85 23.75
CA PRO A 601 -12.71 -12.64 23.61
C PRO A 601 -13.03 -11.99 22.25
N THR A 602 -14.09 -12.45 21.58
CA THR A 602 -14.81 -11.71 20.52
C THR A 602 -15.57 -10.53 21.16
N PRO A 603 -16.11 -9.49 20.46
CA PRO A 603 -16.10 -9.11 19.02
C PRO A 603 -15.99 -7.55 18.75
N THR A 604 -16.24 -7.12 17.49
CA THR A 604 -16.95 -5.87 17.03
C THR A 604 -16.18 -4.54 16.87
N PRO A 605 -16.68 -3.64 15.97
CA PRO A 605 -15.90 -2.90 14.98
C PRO A 605 -15.24 -1.64 15.58
N THR A 606 -13.99 -1.38 15.21
CA THR A 606 -13.39 -0.07 15.42
C THR A 606 -13.54 0.70 14.10
N PRO A 607 -14.32 1.79 14.06
CA PRO A 607 -14.41 2.62 12.87
C PRO A 607 -13.03 3.21 12.58
N THR A 608 -12.55 3.11 11.35
CA THR A 608 -11.49 3.99 10.85
C THR A 608 -12.06 5.41 10.89
N PRO A 609 -11.58 6.31 11.76
CA PRO A 609 -12.05 7.68 11.73
C PRO A 609 -11.62 8.24 10.38
N SER A 610 -12.56 8.80 9.62
CA SER A 610 -12.21 9.91 8.76
C SER A 610 -11.60 10.96 9.69
N LEU A 611 -10.30 11.18 9.58
CA LEU A 611 -9.59 12.26 10.27
C LEU A 611 -10.20 13.59 9.81
N ARG A 612 -11.23 14.04 10.52
CA ARG A 612 -11.74 15.40 10.48
C ARG A 612 -11.51 15.97 11.85
N VAL A 613 -10.95 17.16 11.84
CA VAL A 613 -10.87 17.97 13.03
C VAL A 613 -12.06 18.90 13.00
N ILE A 614 -12.79 18.89 14.10
CA ILE A 614 -14.00 19.64 14.28
C ILE A 614 -13.67 20.70 15.29
N ALA A 615 -13.69 21.95 14.86
CA ALA A 615 -13.55 23.11 15.73
C ALA A 615 -14.82 23.96 15.70
N GLU A 616 -15.56 23.96 14.58
CA GLU A 616 -16.71 24.84 14.38
C GLU A 616 -18.01 24.14 13.96
N SER A 617 -19.10 24.91 14.07
CA SER A 617 -20.46 24.52 13.74
C SER A 617 -20.84 24.94 12.33
N ALA A 618 -21.01 23.97 11.43
CA ALA A 618 -21.40 24.27 10.04
C ALA A 618 -22.80 24.90 9.98
N ASN A 619 -22.90 26.06 9.34
CA ASN A 619 -24.13 26.81 9.12
C ASN A 619 -24.29 27.12 7.62
N TYR A 620 -24.89 26.18 6.89
CA TYR A 620 -24.97 26.23 5.43
C TYR A 620 -26.00 27.23 4.91
N ASP A 621 -27.03 27.54 5.69
CA ASP A 621 -28.04 28.54 5.31
C ASP A 621 -27.78 29.95 5.87
N GLY A 622 -26.85 30.07 6.81
CA GLY A 622 -26.48 31.31 7.50
C GLY A 622 -27.50 31.76 8.55
N VAL A 623 -28.35 30.86 9.05
CA VAL A 623 -29.46 31.20 9.95
C VAL A 623 -29.53 30.25 11.15
N GLY A 624 -29.22 30.80 12.32
CA GLY A 624 -29.40 30.08 13.58
C GLY A 624 -28.20 29.18 13.91
N PRO A 625 -28.40 28.11 14.71
CA PRO A 625 -27.33 27.19 15.11
C PRO A 625 -26.87 26.28 13.98
N ALA A 626 -25.95 25.35 14.30
CA ALA A 626 -25.42 24.37 13.37
C ALA A 626 -26.52 23.59 12.62
N ASP A 627 -26.24 23.32 11.34
CA ASP A 627 -27.07 22.51 10.47
C ASP A 627 -26.62 21.06 10.50
N LEU A 628 -27.56 20.12 10.43
CA LEU A 628 -27.21 18.71 10.27
C LEU A 628 -26.89 18.44 8.81
N ALA A 629 -25.76 17.81 8.53
CA ALA A 629 -25.35 17.53 7.17
C ALA A 629 -24.59 16.20 7.03
N VAL A 630 -24.82 15.50 5.92
CA VAL A 630 -24.01 14.35 5.48
C VAL A 630 -23.55 14.51 4.03
N TRP A 631 -22.40 13.93 3.69
CA TRP A 631 -21.88 13.81 2.33
C TRP A 631 -21.78 12.35 1.91
N GLN A 632 -22.28 12.01 0.72
CA GLN A 632 -22.26 10.67 0.18
C GLN A 632 -21.04 10.47 -0.75
N PRO A 633 -20.03 9.65 -0.36
CA PRO A 633 -18.82 9.48 -1.15
C PRO A 633 -19.04 8.86 -2.54
N SER A 634 -20.01 7.97 -2.68
CA SER A 634 -20.29 7.27 -3.94
C SER A 634 -20.84 8.19 -5.04
N SER A 635 -21.41 9.34 -4.68
CA SER A 635 -22.11 10.22 -5.61
C SER A 635 -21.68 11.68 -5.51
N GLY A 636 -20.91 12.06 -4.49
CA GLY A 636 -20.62 13.45 -4.16
C GLY A 636 -21.84 14.23 -3.65
N THR A 637 -22.87 13.55 -3.14
CA THR A 637 -24.14 14.22 -2.76
C THR A 637 -24.12 14.68 -1.31
N TRP A 638 -24.28 15.98 -1.09
CA TRP A 638 -24.52 16.61 0.20
C TRP A 638 -26.02 16.63 0.51
N GLN A 639 -26.40 16.19 1.70
CA GLN A 639 -27.75 16.31 2.24
C GLN A 639 -27.69 17.12 3.52
N ILE A 640 -28.30 18.30 3.51
CA ILE A 640 -28.25 19.26 4.60
C ILE A 640 -29.69 19.51 5.08
N SER A 641 -29.89 19.48 6.38
CA SER A 641 -31.13 19.77 7.08
C SER A 641 -30.95 21.02 7.93
N PRO A 642 -31.24 22.22 7.37
CA PRO A 642 -30.98 23.45 8.09
C PRO A 642 -31.80 23.61 9.36
N SER A 643 -31.23 24.28 10.36
CA SER A 643 -31.85 24.54 11.65
C SER A 643 -33.08 25.46 11.53
N SER A 644 -33.06 26.37 10.55
CA SER A 644 -34.19 27.26 10.20
C SER A 644 -35.38 26.54 9.56
N GLY A 645 -35.19 25.29 9.14
CA GLY A 645 -36.16 24.42 8.51
C GLY A 645 -36.05 24.40 6.99
N GLY A 646 -36.12 23.19 6.41
CA GLY A 646 -35.94 22.97 4.98
C GLY A 646 -35.17 21.70 4.72
N PHE A 647 -34.75 21.50 3.48
CA PHE A 647 -33.85 20.41 3.08
C PHE A 647 -33.10 20.81 1.83
N ILE A 648 -31.77 20.74 1.87
CA ILE A 648 -30.89 21.08 0.75
C ILE A 648 -30.22 19.77 0.29
N VAL A 649 -30.27 19.52 -1.02
CA VAL A 649 -29.53 18.43 -1.65
C VAL A 649 -28.71 19.03 -2.76
N GLN A 650 -27.40 18.88 -2.68
CA GLN A 650 -26.47 19.44 -3.64
C GLN A 650 -25.42 18.40 -3.98
N THR A 651 -25.19 18.14 -5.27
CA THR A 651 -24.09 17.27 -5.70
C THR A 651 -22.86 18.13 -5.93
N TRP A 652 -21.78 17.83 -5.21
CA TRP A 652 -20.48 18.48 -5.30
C TRP A 652 -19.37 17.54 -4.80
N GLY A 653 -18.35 17.33 -5.63
CA GLY A 653 -17.29 16.33 -5.43
C GLY A 653 -17.53 15.02 -6.19
N ILE A 654 -16.54 14.14 -6.16
CA ILE A 654 -16.57 12.80 -6.77
C ILE A 654 -16.07 11.74 -5.78
N LEU A 655 -16.16 10.46 -6.18
CA LEU A 655 -15.63 9.35 -5.40
C LEU A 655 -14.12 9.54 -5.14
N GLY A 656 -13.73 9.42 -3.87
CA GLY A 656 -12.35 9.58 -3.40
C GLY A 656 -12.02 10.99 -2.88
N ASP A 657 -12.91 11.97 -3.07
CA ASP A 657 -12.73 13.30 -2.47
C ASP A 657 -12.97 13.26 -0.95
N LEU A 658 -12.30 14.13 -0.20
CA LEU A 658 -12.49 14.34 1.24
C LEU A 658 -13.28 15.62 1.46
N PRO A 659 -14.44 15.61 2.14
CA PRO A 659 -15.22 16.83 2.34
C PRO A 659 -14.61 17.71 3.44
N THR A 660 -14.59 19.01 3.20
CA THR A 660 -13.89 20.02 4.01
C THR A 660 -14.72 21.30 4.08
N PRO A 661 -15.95 21.27 4.62
CA PRO A 661 -16.80 22.46 4.68
C PRO A 661 -16.15 23.56 5.55
N GLY A 662 -16.33 24.83 5.15
CA GLY A 662 -15.81 26.03 5.83
C GLY A 662 -16.32 27.30 5.13
N ASP A 663 -16.22 28.47 5.76
CA ASP A 663 -16.57 29.77 5.16
C ASP A 663 -15.34 30.37 4.46
N TYR A 664 -15.13 30.02 3.20
CA TYR A 664 -13.91 30.38 2.47
C TYR A 664 -13.99 31.80 1.87
N ASP A 665 -15.19 32.34 1.69
CA ASP A 665 -15.37 33.69 1.14
C ASP A 665 -15.69 34.77 2.19
N GLY A 666 -15.99 34.37 3.43
CA GLY A 666 -16.25 35.23 4.59
C GLY A 666 -17.65 35.84 4.57
N ASP A 667 -18.63 35.19 3.93
CA ASP A 667 -20.01 35.68 3.86
C ASP A 667 -20.87 35.30 5.07
N GLY A 668 -20.30 34.53 6.01
CA GLY A 668 -20.94 34.03 7.22
C GLY A 668 -21.71 32.73 7.01
N LYS A 669 -21.49 32.02 5.90
CA LYS A 669 -22.09 30.73 5.59
C LYS A 669 -21.03 29.70 5.28
N THR A 670 -21.34 28.46 5.61
CA THR A 670 -20.49 27.33 5.26
C THR A 670 -20.61 26.99 3.78
N ASP A 671 -19.49 27.01 3.07
CA ASP A 671 -19.37 26.58 1.69
C ASP A 671 -19.23 25.07 1.57
N LEU A 672 -19.65 24.53 0.43
CA LEU A 672 -19.46 23.10 0.13
C LEU A 672 -18.10 22.91 -0.51
N ALA A 673 -17.13 22.43 0.25
CA ALA A 673 -15.79 22.17 -0.26
C ALA A 673 -15.39 20.70 -0.12
N VAL A 674 -14.57 20.25 -1.07
CA VAL A 674 -13.90 18.96 -1.02
C VAL A 674 -12.43 19.10 -1.43
N TRP A 675 -11.56 18.29 -0.83
CA TRP A 675 -10.17 18.14 -1.24
C TRP A 675 -9.98 16.81 -1.94
N ARG A 676 -9.37 16.81 -3.14
CA ARG A 676 -9.10 15.60 -3.92
C ARG A 676 -7.68 15.11 -3.66
N PRO A 677 -7.50 13.96 -2.98
CA PRO A 677 -6.18 13.46 -2.63
C PRO A 677 -5.31 13.12 -3.85
N GLY A 678 -5.91 12.55 -4.89
CA GLY A 678 -5.19 12.10 -6.10
C GLY A 678 -4.42 13.19 -6.84
N GLU A 679 -4.77 14.45 -6.62
CA GLU A 679 -4.12 15.61 -7.26
C GLU A 679 -3.80 16.76 -6.29
N GLY A 680 -4.09 16.61 -4.99
CA GLY A 680 -3.85 17.64 -3.97
C GLY A 680 -4.60 18.95 -4.25
N THR A 681 -5.87 18.88 -4.67
CA THR A 681 -6.63 20.04 -5.15
C THR A 681 -7.93 20.27 -4.37
N TRP A 682 -8.18 21.51 -3.98
CA TRP A 682 -9.41 21.97 -3.34
C TRP A 682 -10.46 22.37 -4.37
N TYR A 683 -11.71 21.98 -4.14
CA TYR A 683 -12.87 22.31 -4.95
C TYR A 683 -13.95 22.91 -4.06
N ILE A 684 -14.14 24.22 -4.13
CA ILE A 684 -15.00 24.98 -3.21
C ILE A 684 -16.20 25.51 -4.01
N LEU A 685 -17.41 25.19 -3.59
CA LEU A 685 -18.67 25.73 -4.12
C LEU A 685 -19.25 26.71 -3.11
N PHE A 686 -19.22 27.99 -3.44
CA PHE A 686 -19.66 29.05 -2.54
C PHE A 686 -21.17 29.01 -2.29
N ALA A 687 -21.59 29.30 -1.06
CA ALA A 687 -23.00 29.33 -0.67
C ALA A 687 -23.81 30.36 -1.47
N ALA A 688 -23.20 31.49 -1.85
CA ALA A 688 -23.79 32.52 -2.71
C ALA A 688 -23.81 32.15 -4.21
N GLY A 689 -23.14 31.05 -4.59
CA GLY A 689 -23.00 30.55 -5.95
C GLY A 689 -21.71 30.97 -6.65
N GLY A 690 -21.19 30.10 -7.52
CA GLY A 690 -19.83 30.20 -8.05
C GLY A 690 -18.93 29.14 -7.41
N PHE A 691 -17.77 28.84 -7.99
CA PHE A 691 -16.85 27.86 -7.43
C PHE A 691 -15.40 28.24 -7.71
N GLU A 692 -14.52 27.77 -6.83
CA GLU A 692 -13.07 27.86 -6.98
C GLU A 692 -12.41 26.48 -7.00
N VAL A 693 -11.32 26.39 -7.73
CA VAL A 693 -10.48 25.20 -7.83
C VAL A 693 -9.05 25.62 -7.60
N ILE A 694 -8.46 25.16 -6.51
CA ILE A 694 -7.17 25.64 -6.04
C ILE A 694 -6.26 24.42 -5.81
N PRO A 695 -5.21 24.23 -6.62
CA PRO A 695 -4.23 23.17 -6.39
C PRO A 695 -3.35 23.55 -5.19
N TRP A 696 -3.64 22.95 -4.04
CA TRP A 696 -2.94 23.22 -2.80
C TRP A 696 -2.88 21.97 -1.92
N GLY A 697 -1.66 21.47 -1.74
CA GLY A 697 -1.35 20.18 -1.11
C GLY A 697 -0.80 19.16 -2.13
N VAL A 698 -0.43 17.99 -1.62
CA VAL A 698 -0.02 16.83 -2.43
C VAL A 698 -0.69 15.56 -1.89
N PHE A 699 -0.59 14.46 -2.64
CA PHE A 699 -1.11 13.16 -2.19
C PHE A 699 -0.51 12.76 -0.84
N GLY A 700 -1.36 12.28 0.07
CA GLY A 700 -0.99 11.89 1.44
C GLY A 700 -1.11 13.01 2.48
N ASP A 701 -1.33 14.26 2.06
CA ASP A 701 -1.65 15.33 3.00
C ASP A 701 -3.08 15.15 3.59
N ILE A 702 -3.30 15.64 4.81
CA ILE A 702 -4.60 15.64 5.50
C ILE A 702 -5.16 17.07 5.46
N PRO A 703 -6.36 17.31 4.88
CA PRO A 703 -6.95 18.65 4.86
C PRO A 703 -7.43 19.07 6.25
N VAL A 704 -7.05 20.28 6.66
CA VAL A 704 -7.27 20.84 8.01
C VAL A 704 -7.60 22.34 7.94
N PRO A 705 -8.69 22.73 7.24
CA PRO A 705 -9.04 24.15 7.08
C PRO A 705 -9.26 24.83 8.44
N GLY A 706 -8.97 26.13 8.50
CA GLY A 706 -8.94 26.94 9.72
C GLY A 706 -8.70 28.42 9.39
N ASP A 707 -9.17 29.37 10.19
CA ASP A 707 -8.74 30.79 10.13
C ASP A 707 -7.40 30.97 10.85
N TYR A 708 -6.29 30.73 10.15
CA TYR A 708 -4.95 30.77 10.74
C TYR A 708 -4.31 32.18 10.72
N ASP A 709 -4.98 33.19 10.14
CA ASP A 709 -4.51 34.58 10.12
C ASP A 709 -5.45 35.62 10.75
N GLY A 710 -6.62 35.20 11.22
CA GLY A 710 -7.59 35.99 11.98
C GLY A 710 -8.43 36.92 11.10
N ASP A 711 -8.59 36.61 9.80
CA ASP A 711 -9.37 37.42 8.86
C ASP A 711 -10.87 37.03 8.80
N ASN A 712 -11.28 36.04 9.60
CA ASN A 712 -12.61 35.41 9.68
C ASN A 712 -12.99 34.66 8.39
N LYS A 713 -12.02 34.05 7.73
CA LYS A 713 -12.22 33.13 6.61
C LYS A 713 -11.44 31.85 6.84
N ALA A 714 -12.01 30.74 6.40
CA ALA A 714 -11.31 29.48 6.37
C ALA A 714 -10.14 29.54 5.36
N ASP A 715 -8.93 29.26 5.83
CA ASP A 715 -7.75 29.10 4.99
C ASP A 715 -7.65 27.67 4.44
N LEU A 716 -7.00 27.54 3.28
CA LEU A 716 -6.72 26.25 2.68
C LEU A 716 -5.47 25.65 3.33
N ALA A 717 -5.67 24.80 4.32
CA ALA A 717 -4.58 24.20 5.07
C ALA A 717 -4.54 22.67 4.94
N VAL A 718 -3.33 22.15 4.80
CA VAL A 718 -3.07 20.71 4.79
C VAL A 718 -1.93 20.35 5.75
N TRP A 719 -2.02 19.21 6.41
CA TRP A 719 -0.97 18.65 7.27
C TRP A 719 -0.35 17.43 6.60
N ARG A 720 0.98 17.42 6.47
CA ARG A 720 1.74 16.33 5.85
C ARG A 720 2.26 15.36 6.90
N PRO A 721 1.75 14.11 6.95
CA PRO A 721 2.10 13.18 8.02
C PRO A 721 3.57 12.79 8.08
N GLY A 722 4.21 12.55 6.93
CA GLY A 722 5.59 12.03 6.87
C GLY A 722 6.63 12.89 7.59
N GLU A 723 6.42 14.21 7.64
CA GLU A 723 7.34 15.17 8.28
C GLU A 723 6.70 15.93 9.45
N GLY A 724 5.38 15.82 9.65
CA GLY A 724 4.65 16.63 10.63
C GLY A 724 4.51 18.11 10.24
N THR A 725 4.40 18.41 8.94
CA THR A 725 4.46 19.79 8.42
C THR A 725 3.10 20.32 7.99
N TRP A 726 2.74 21.53 8.46
CA TRP A 726 1.55 22.28 8.05
C TRP A 726 1.86 23.19 6.86
N TYR A 727 0.99 23.18 5.86
CA TYR A 727 1.01 24.06 4.70
C TYR A 727 -0.32 24.82 4.60
N ILE A 728 -0.30 26.11 4.90
CA ILE A 728 -1.50 26.94 5.00
C ILE A 728 -1.44 28.00 3.91
N LEU A 729 -2.45 28.08 3.05
CA LEU A 729 -2.65 29.12 2.06
C LEU A 729 -3.74 30.07 2.54
N PHE A 730 -3.36 31.31 2.81
CA PHE A 730 -4.27 32.31 3.36
C PHE A 730 -5.33 32.73 2.35
N ALA A 731 -6.57 32.90 2.77
CA ALA A 731 -7.69 33.33 1.92
C ALA A 731 -7.41 34.70 1.27
N ALA A 732 -6.78 35.62 2.01
CA ALA A 732 -6.35 36.94 1.51
C ALA A 732 -5.10 36.90 0.60
N GLY A 733 -4.46 35.73 0.47
CA GLY A 733 -3.27 35.48 -0.33
C GLY A 733 -1.95 35.51 0.45
N GLY A 734 -1.04 34.60 0.10
CA GLY A 734 0.17 34.31 0.87
C GLY A 734 0.10 32.90 1.45
N PHE A 735 1.19 32.38 2.00
CA PHE A 735 1.18 31.06 2.62
C PHE A 735 2.14 30.98 3.82
N ARG A 736 1.86 30.04 4.72
CA ARG A 736 2.69 29.68 5.86
C ARG A 736 3.06 28.20 5.75
N VAL A 737 4.33 27.90 6.03
CA VAL A 737 4.81 26.53 6.24
C VAL A 737 5.33 26.45 7.65
N GLN A 738 4.80 25.53 8.43
CA GLN A 738 5.17 25.34 9.83
C GLN A 738 5.40 23.87 10.09
N ASN A 739 6.63 23.51 10.46
CA ASN A 739 6.89 22.17 10.98
C ASN A 739 6.35 22.10 12.42
N TRP A 740 5.33 21.27 12.65
CA TRP A 740 4.70 21.09 13.95
C TRP A 740 3.93 19.76 14.03
N GLY A 741 4.48 18.83 14.80
CA GLY A 741 4.02 17.45 14.92
C GLY A 741 5.11 16.46 14.49
N VAL A 742 4.79 15.18 14.53
CA VAL A 742 5.62 14.09 13.98
C VAL A 742 4.74 13.05 13.27
N SER A 743 5.35 12.12 12.54
CA SER A 743 4.62 11.01 11.92
C SER A 743 3.82 10.21 12.96
N GLY A 744 2.57 9.89 12.61
CA GLY A 744 1.61 9.21 13.50
C GLY A 744 0.78 10.13 14.39
N ASP A 745 1.08 11.44 14.42
CA ASP A 745 0.20 12.42 15.07
C ASP A 745 -1.10 12.63 14.26
N VAL A 746 -2.16 13.03 14.97
CA VAL A 746 -3.46 13.41 14.40
C VAL A 746 -3.57 14.93 14.48
N PRO A 747 -3.64 15.69 13.37
CA PRO A 747 -3.88 17.12 13.47
C PRO A 747 -5.24 17.36 14.13
N VAL A 748 -5.35 18.40 14.96
CA VAL A 748 -6.54 18.78 15.74
C VAL A 748 -6.63 20.31 15.93
N PRO A 749 -6.51 21.14 14.87
CA PRO A 749 -6.58 22.60 15.04
C PRO A 749 -7.91 23.08 15.62
N ALA A 750 -7.83 24.07 16.50
CA ALA A 750 -8.94 24.81 17.11
C ALA A 750 -8.37 26.02 17.88
N ASP A 751 -9.20 26.96 18.32
CA ASP A 751 -8.82 28.07 19.21
C ASP A 751 -8.76 27.63 20.69
N TYR A 752 -7.59 27.18 21.16
CA TYR A 752 -7.40 26.71 22.53
C TYR A 752 -7.02 27.83 23.51
N ASP A 753 -6.64 29.01 23.04
CA ASP A 753 -6.28 30.16 23.88
C ASP A 753 -7.28 31.32 23.88
N GLY A 754 -8.31 31.24 23.04
CA GLY A 754 -9.45 32.15 22.98
C GLY A 754 -9.14 33.47 22.29
N ASP A 755 -8.14 33.50 21.40
CA ASP A 755 -7.75 34.70 20.67
C ASP A 755 -8.50 34.91 19.34
N GLY A 756 -9.34 33.94 18.96
CA GLY A 756 -10.15 33.94 17.76
C GLY A 756 -9.37 33.58 16.49
N ILE A 757 -8.19 32.97 16.63
CA ILE A 757 -7.35 32.49 15.52
C ILE A 757 -7.07 31.00 15.75
N THR A 758 -7.09 30.21 14.68
CA THR A 758 -6.80 28.78 14.74
C THR A 758 -5.40 28.48 15.26
N ASP A 759 -5.33 27.68 16.34
CA ASP A 759 -4.07 27.11 16.80
C ASP A 759 -3.71 25.84 16.01
N MET A 760 -2.42 25.67 15.70
CA MET A 760 -1.94 24.40 15.16
C MET A 760 -1.76 23.40 16.31
N ALA A 761 -2.63 22.42 16.38
CA ALA A 761 -2.56 21.37 17.39
C ALA A 761 -2.49 19.97 16.78
N VAL A 762 -1.83 19.07 17.48
CA VAL A 762 -1.78 17.64 17.15
C VAL A 762 -2.07 16.80 18.40
N TRP A 763 -2.77 15.69 18.23
CA TRP A 763 -2.97 14.66 19.25
C TRP A 763 -2.14 13.43 18.90
N ARG A 764 -1.30 12.96 19.82
CA ARG A 764 -0.45 11.79 19.62
C ARG A 764 -1.13 10.54 20.18
N PRO A 765 -1.65 9.63 19.32
CA PRO A 765 -2.44 8.49 19.79
C PRO A 765 -1.64 7.49 20.64
N GLY A 766 -0.36 7.29 20.31
CA GLY A 766 0.51 6.34 21.02
C GLY A 766 0.78 6.73 22.48
N GLU A 767 0.70 8.02 22.81
CA GLU A 767 0.99 8.56 24.14
C GLU A 767 -0.26 9.10 24.84
N GLY A 768 -1.33 9.43 24.10
CA GLY A 768 -2.50 10.15 24.61
C GLY A 768 -2.14 11.57 25.03
N ILE A 769 -1.33 12.28 24.23
CA ILE A 769 -0.84 13.63 24.55
C ILE A 769 -1.25 14.61 23.45
N TRP A 770 -1.80 15.75 23.87
CA TRP A 770 -2.07 16.91 23.02
C TRP A 770 -0.86 17.84 22.99
N TYR A 771 -0.48 18.30 21.81
CA TYR A 771 0.57 19.29 21.58
C TYR A 771 -0.04 20.47 20.80
N VAL A 772 -0.19 21.62 21.44
CA VAL A 772 -0.80 22.82 20.85
C VAL A 772 0.27 23.89 20.69
N LEU A 773 0.35 24.47 19.48
CA LEU A 773 1.14 25.66 19.19
C LEU A 773 0.17 26.84 19.04
N PHE A 774 0.16 27.68 20.06
CA PHE A 774 -0.75 28.83 20.12
C PHE A 774 -0.45 29.86 19.02
N SER A 775 -1.49 30.38 18.39
CA SER A 775 -1.50 31.50 17.44
C SER A 775 -0.87 32.76 18.07
N SER A 776 -1.19 33.04 19.34
CA SER A 776 -0.65 34.14 20.15
C SER A 776 0.83 33.95 20.56
N GLY A 777 1.36 32.73 20.36
CA GLY A 777 2.72 32.33 20.64
C GLY A 777 2.88 31.62 21.99
N GLY A 778 3.40 30.39 21.95
CA GLY A 778 3.58 29.54 23.13
C GLY A 778 3.32 28.09 22.77
N LEU A 779 3.44 27.18 23.75
CA LEU A 779 3.05 25.78 23.53
C LEU A 779 2.34 25.23 24.76
N ALA A 780 1.35 24.37 24.53
CA ALA A 780 0.76 23.51 25.54
C ALA A 780 1.06 22.04 25.23
N VAL A 781 1.46 21.31 26.27
CA VAL A 781 1.60 19.84 26.23
C VAL A 781 0.71 19.29 27.33
N GLN A 782 -0.33 18.57 26.94
CA GLN A 782 -1.35 18.12 27.85
C GLN A 782 -1.61 16.62 27.67
N PRO A 783 -1.15 15.78 28.61
CA PRO A 783 -1.51 14.37 28.63
C PRO A 783 -3.01 14.24 28.89
N TRP A 784 -3.75 13.81 27.87
CA TRP A 784 -5.19 13.64 27.92
C TRP A 784 -5.70 12.68 26.84
N GLY A 785 -6.42 11.65 27.27
CA GLY A 785 -6.88 10.54 26.43
C GLY A 785 -5.99 9.30 26.53
N VAL A 786 -6.37 8.24 25.83
CA VAL A 786 -5.59 7.01 25.68
C VAL A 786 -5.64 6.53 24.23
N SER A 787 -4.73 5.62 23.86
CA SER A 787 -4.73 5.01 22.53
C SER A 787 -6.10 4.39 22.18
N GLY A 788 -6.59 4.69 20.98
CA GLY A 788 -7.91 4.28 20.49
C GLY A 788 -9.04 5.26 20.76
N ASP A 789 -8.79 6.34 21.51
CA ASP A 789 -9.73 7.46 21.57
C ASP A 789 -9.70 8.29 20.27
N VAL A 790 -10.80 8.94 19.93
CA VAL A 790 -10.94 9.84 18.77
C VAL A 790 -10.97 11.28 19.30
N PRO A 791 -10.04 12.16 18.91
CA PRO A 791 -10.08 13.55 19.34
C PRO A 791 -11.26 14.29 18.70
N ALA A 792 -11.93 15.11 19.49
CA ALA A 792 -13.09 15.91 19.08
C ALA A 792 -13.10 17.23 19.86
N PRO A 793 -12.10 18.12 19.64
CA PRO A 793 -12.01 19.39 20.35
C PRO A 793 -13.25 20.26 20.13
N GLY A 794 -13.46 21.23 21.02
CA GLY A 794 -14.59 22.16 20.92
C GLY A 794 -14.94 22.78 22.28
N ASP A 795 -15.68 23.88 22.30
CA ASP A 795 -16.09 24.55 23.53
C ASP A 795 -17.35 23.91 24.13
N TYR A 796 -17.19 22.85 24.93
CA TYR A 796 -18.32 22.15 25.56
C TYR A 796 -18.80 22.88 26.82
N ASN A 797 -17.99 23.78 27.36
CA ASN A 797 -18.24 24.43 28.63
C ASN A 797 -18.81 25.87 28.47
N GLY A 798 -18.66 26.47 27.29
CA GLY A 798 -19.17 27.77 26.87
C GLY A 798 -18.31 28.95 27.34
N ASP A 799 -17.00 28.75 27.50
CA ASP A 799 -16.08 29.81 27.92
C ASP A 799 -15.29 30.46 26.77
N GLY A 800 -15.55 30.04 25.54
CA GLY A 800 -14.96 30.55 24.32
C GLY A 800 -13.59 29.96 23.99
N LEU A 801 -13.17 28.89 24.68
CA LEU A 801 -11.93 28.17 24.40
C LEU A 801 -12.25 26.72 24.04
N ALA A 802 -11.49 26.15 23.10
CA ALA A 802 -11.59 24.74 22.77
C ALA A 802 -11.16 23.86 23.97
N ASP A 803 -12.04 22.95 24.38
CA ASP A 803 -11.75 21.93 25.38
C ASP A 803 -11.07 20.73 24.72
N MET A 804 -10.04 20.18 25.37
CA MET A 804 -9.35 18.97 24.90
C MET A 804 -10.23 17.74 25.17
N THR A 805 -10.94 17.32 24.13
CA THR A 805 -11.97 16.29 24.25
C THR A 805 -11.63 15.07 23.41
N VAL A 806 -11.86 13.90 23.98
CA VAL A 806 -11.74 12.63 23.26
C VAL A 806 -13.00 11.76 23.42
N TRP A 807 -13.42 11.12 22.35
CA TRP A 807 -14.49 10.12 22.34
C TRP A 807 -13.90 8.72 22.31
N ARG A 808 -14.28 7.87 23.27
CA ARG A 808 -13.84 6.48 23.35
C ARG A 808 -14.86 5.56 22.67
N PRO A 809 -14.55 4.99 21.49
CA PRO A 809 -15.53 4.25 20.70
C PRO A 809 -16.08 3.01 21.40
N LEU A 810 -15.24 2.29 22.15
CA LEU A 810 -15.62 1.03 22.79
C LEU A 810 -16.72 1.18 23.84
N GLU A 811 -16.76 2.33 24.53
CA GLU A 811 -17.69 2.59 25.62
C GLU A 811 -18.74 3.65 25.26
N GLY A 812 -18.54 4.37 24.14
CA GLY A 812 -19.28 5.57 23.81
C GLY A 812 -19.11 6.65 24.87
N ASN A 813 -17.92 6.77 25.47
CA ASN A 813 -17.65 7.74 26.53
C ASN A 813 -16.92 8.96 25.96
N TRP A 814 -17.45 10.15 26.20
CA TRP A 814 -16.80 11.42 25.94
C TRP A 814 -16.03 11.85 27.18
N TYR A 815 -14.73 12.12 27.03
CA TYR A 815 -13.83 12.59 28.07
C TYR A 815 -13.41 14.03 27.73
N ILE A 816 -14.01 15.00 28.39
CA ILE A 816 -13.85 16.43 28.12
C ILE A 816 -12.97 17.03 29.21
N LEU A 817 -11.77 17.51 28.86
CA LEU A 817 -10.94 18.31 29.75
C LEU A 817 -11.24 19.79 29.50
N SER A 818 -11.92 20.42 30.45
CA SER A 818 -12.32 21.81 30.30
C SER A 818 -11.11 22.75 30.38
N SER A 819 -11.06 23.72 29.49
CA SER A 819 -10.11 24.86 29.48
C SER A 819 -10.04 25.59 30.83
N SER A 820 -11.19 25.75 31.52
CA SER A 820 -11.30 26.36 32.86
C SER A 820 -10.79 25.48 34.03
N GLY A 821 -10.42 24.22 33.74
CA GLY A 821 -9.89 23.25 34.70
C GLY A 821 -10.94 22.28 35.25
N GLY A 822 -10.64 20.99 35.19
CA GLY A 822 -11.54 19.89 35.56
C GLY A 822 -11.93 19.04 34.36
N PHE A 823 -12.55 17.88 34.58
CA PHE A 823 -12.99 17.04 33.46
C PHE A 823 -14.38 16.46 33.68
N VAL A 824 -15.07 16.23 32.56
CA VAL A 824 -16.39 15.59 32.50
C VAL A 824 -16.26 14.28 31.75
N VAL A 825 -16.95 13.24 32.25
CA VAL A 825 -17.16 12.00 31.50
C VAL A 825 -18.64 11.89 31.21
N GLN A 826 -18.99 11.81 29.93
CA GLN A 826 -20.38 11.67 29.49
C GLN A 826 -20.50 10.44 28.60
N GLN A 827 -21.27 9.45 29.05
CA GLN A 827 -21.61 8.30 28.21
C GLN A 827 -22.68 8.74 27.20
N TRP A 828 -22.32 8.75 25.92
CA TRP A 828 -23.20 9.06 24.82
C TRP A 828 -22.69 8.47 23.49
N GLY A 829 -23.56 7.72 22.81
CA GLY A 829 -23.22 6.94 21.62
C GLY A 829 -22.89 5.47 21.94
N ILE A 830 -22.60 4.72 20.89
CA ILE A 830 -22.16 3.32 20.95
C ILE A 830 -21.00 3.09 19.97
N SER A 831 -20.34 1.94 20.11
CA SER A 831 -19.33 1.49 19.15
C SER A 831 -19.89 1.46 17.71
N GLY A 832 -19.13 2.06 16.80
CA GLY A 832 -19.50 2.23 15.39
C GLY A 832 -20.17 3.55 15.06
N ASP A 833 -20.54 4.36 16.06
CA ASP A 833 -20.96 5.74 15.81
C ASP A 833 -19.73 6.62 15.43
N ILE A 834 -19.97 7.72 14.72
CA ILE A 834 -18.95 8.71 14.31
C ILE A 834 -19.21 10.00 15.09
N PRO A 835 -18.27 10.50 15.90
CA PRO A 835 -18.44 11.79 16.59
C PRO A 835 -18.43 12.94 15.57
N ASP A 836 -19.42 13.81 15.65
CA ASP A 836 -19.49 15.05 14.86
C ASP A 836 -20.16 16.16 15.69
N PRO A 837 -19.49 16.64 16.75
CA PRO A 837 -20.07 17.57 17.71
C PRO A 837 -20.11 19.00 17.16
N ALA A 838 -21.21 19.71 17.41
CA ALA A 838 -21.42 21.10 17.00
C ALA A 838 -22.47 21.76 17.91
N ASP A 839 -22.61 23.08 17.91
CA ASP A 839 -23.68 23.79 18.64
C ASP A 839 -24.98 23.76 17.84
N PHE A 840 -25.78 22.71 18.04
CA PHE A 840 -27.10 22.55 17.40
C PHE A 840 -28.21 23.32 18.12
N THR A 841 -27.92 23.97 19.26
CA THR A 841 -28.92 24.71 20.04
C THR A 841 -28.78 26.22 19.99
N GLY A 842 -27.60 26.71 19.60
CA GLY A 842 -27.26 28.13 19.53
C GLY A 842 -26.96 28.72 20.89
N ASP A 843 -26.58 27.90 21.88
CA ASP A 843 -26.24 28.35 23.23
C ASP A 843 -24.73 28.61 23.41
N GLN A 844 -23.97 28.57 22.32
CA GLN A 844 -22.51 28.71 22.25
C GLN A 844 -21.79 27.60 23.02
N LYS A 845 -22.42 26.43 23.13
CA LYS A 845 -21.77 25.23 23.64
C LYS A 845 -21.88 24.13 22.61
N VAL A 846 -20.78 23.43 22.43
CA VAL A 846 -20.75 22.25 21.58
C VAL A 846 -21.62 21.16 22.20
N ASP A 847 -22.59 20.66 21.41
CA ASP A 847 -23.46 19.55 21.80
C ASP A 847 -22.75 18.22 21.52
N ILE A 848 -22.82 17.29 22.48
CA ILE A 848 -22.25 15.95 22.33
C ILE A 848 -23.08 15.17 21.30
N THR A 849 -22.48 14.93 20.13
CA THR A 849 -23.22 14.40 18.98
C THR A 849 -22.48 13.27 18.30
N VAL A 850 -23.23 12.24 17.94
CA VAL A 850 -22.73 11.14 17.10
C VAL A 850 -23.68 10.84 15.95
N TRP A 851 -23.13 10.48 14.79
CA TRP A 851 -23.88 9.92 13.67
C TRP A 851 -23.71 8.40 13.65
N ARG A 852 -24.81 7.66 13.48
CA ARG A 852 -24.82 6.19 13.44
C ARG A 852 -24.92 5.70 12.00
N PRO A 853 -23.82 5.18 11.40
CA PRO A 853 -23.81 4.74 10.02
C PRO A 853 -24.79 3.59 9.75
N SER A 854 -24.99 2.69 10.71
CA SER A 854 -25.84 1.50 10.54
C SER A 854 -27.33 1.82 10.34
N GLU A 855 -27.76 3.02 10.70
CA GLU A 855 -29.17 3.44 10.62
C GLU A 855 -29.37 4.79 9.91
N GLY A 856 -28.30 5.57 9.66
CA GLY A 856 -28.38 6.93 9.13
C GLY A 856 -28.94 7.95 10.13
N ASN A 857 -28.84 7.68 11.42
CA ASN A 857 -29.43 8.50 12.49
C ASN A 857 -28.38 9.35 13.21
N TRP A 858 -28.68 10.62 13.42
CA TRP A 858 -27.97 11.53 14.33
C TRP A 858 -28.51 11.40 15.75
N TYR A 859 -27.62 11.34 16.74
CA TYR A 859 -27.93 11.29 18.16
C TYR A 859 -27.25 12.46 18.88
N ILE A 860 -28.02 13.49 19.19
CA ILE A 860 -27.54 14.76 19.73
C ILE A 860 -27.94 14.86 21.20
N LEU A 861 -26.97 14.96 22.10
CA LEU A 861 -27.18 15.28 23.51
C LEU A 861 -26.97 16.77 23.71
N SER A 862 -28.05 17.49 23.97
CA SER A 862 -27.98 18.95 24.05
C SER A 862 -27.35 19.44 25.35
N SER A 863 -26.48 20.44 25.23
CA SER A 863 -25.93 21.30 26.30
C SER A 863 -27.03 21.89 27.20
N THR A 864 -28.18 22.26 26.62
CA THR A 864 -29.35 22.82 27.33
C THR A 864 -30.22 21.77 28.03
N GLY A 865 -29.92 20.49 27.81
CA GLY A 865 -30.57 19.34 28.43
C GLY A 865 -31.59 18.62 27.53
N GLY A 866 -31.55 17.29 27.58
CA GLY A 866 -32.36 16.42 26.71
C GLY A 866 -31.58 15.91 25.50
N PHE A 867 -32.21 15.09 24.66
CA PHE A 867 -31.57 14.58 23.44
C PHE A 867 -32.54 14.56 22.26
N LYS A 868 -31.97 14.63 21.06
CA LYS A 868 -32.66 14.58 19.77
C LYS A 868 -32.12 13.41 18.95
N VAL A 869 -33.02 12.70 18.27
CA VAL A 869 -32.66 11.73 17.23
C VAL A 869 -33.24 12.22 15.91
N GLN A 870 -32.41 12.30 14.88
CA GLN A 870 -32.81 12.79 13.56
C GLN A 870 -32.29 11.84 12.48
N LEU A 871 -33.17 11.34 11.62
CA LEU A 871 -32.76 10.60 10.44
C LEU A 871 -32.26 11.59 9.39
N LEU A 872 -31.01 11.44 8.98
CA LEU A 872 -30.38 12.19 7.89
C LEU A 872 -29.14 11.42 7.40
N GLY A 873 -29.22 10.93 6.17
CA GLY A 873 -28.20 10.10 5.52
C GLY A 873 -28.54 8.61 5.45
N ALA A 874 -27.60 7.85 4.91
CA ALA A 874 -27.65 6.41 4.72
C ALA A 874 -26.28 5.77 5.08
N PRO A 875 -26.22 4.44 5.27
CA PRO A 875 -24.94 3.75 5.48
C PRO A 875 -23.95 4.07 4.36
N GLY A 876 -22.74 4.49 4.73
CA GLY A 876 -21.68 4.92 3.82
C GLY A 876 -21.57 6.43 3.61
N ASP A 877 -22.53 7.23 4.08
CA ASP A 877 -22.39 8.68 4.11
C ASP A 877 -21.42 9.12 5.23
N VAL A 878 -20.91 10.35 5.13
CA VAL A 878 -19.95 10.95 6.08
C VAL A 878 -20.61 12.15 6.75
N PRO A 879 -20.64 12.26 8.09
CA PRO A 879 -21.16 13.45 8.78
C PRO A 879 -20.27 14.67 8.52
N VAL A 880 -20.89 15.83 8.28
CA VAL A 880 -20.22 17.08 7.89
C VAL A 880 -20.81 18.32 8.59
N SER A 881 -21.34 18.15 9.80
CA SER A 881 -21.94 19.24 10.59
C SER A 881 -20.91 19.98 11.45
N GLY A 882 -19.75 19.35 11.70
CA GLY A 882 -18.54 20.03 12.13
C GLY A 882 -17.73 20.57 10.94
N SER A 883 -17.27 21.82 11.02
CA SER A 883 -16.36 22.45 10.05
C SER A 883 -14.97 22.70 10.65
N GLY A 884 -13.98 22.91 9.78
CA GLY A 884 -12.73 23.57 10.16
C GLY A 884 -12.97 25.08 10.31
N GLU A 885 -12.17 25.74 11.14
CA GLU A 885 -12.25 27.18 11.45
C GLU A 885 -12.17 28.11 10.22
#